data_AF-A0A090MNP5-F1
#
_entry.id   AF-A0A090MNP5-F1
#
_cell.length_a   1.000
_cell.length_b   1.000
_cell.length_c   1.000
_cell.angle_alpha   90.00
_cell.angle_beta   90.00
_cell.angle_gamma   90.00
#
_symmetry.space_group_name_H-M   'P 1'
#
loop_
_entity.id
_entity.type
_entity.pdbx_description
1 polymer ?
#
loop_
_entity_poly.entity_id
_entity_poly.type
_entity_poly.pdbx_seq_one_letter_code
_entity_poly.pdbx_strand_id
1 'polypeptide(L)'
;MPSAIPRATYRLQLNENFTFDDAAAVVPYLKALGISHVYASPFLKARAHSQHGYDIVDHNVLNPELGGEAAFERFSSTLKQNDLGLILDFVPNHMGVHFADNPWWLDVLEWGETSPYADFFDIDWDLLPYRTKGGVLLPILGTSYGKALDGGEIELRYDAKEGSFSAWYYEHRLPIAPERYSEILRVIVGEAQAEHDVAGRAILDLATRYTGLRRPNRLEAPAFKAALRAIDGADAIITRGLGAYRAGKGREAQTKALHYLLERQHYRLGHWRLATSEINYRRFFDINTLAGLRVENLQTFKAIHALVRRLVAEGKLQGIRLDHIDGLRDPAQYCQRLLRLIREAQGETREPFYLVMEKILGEGESLPKFAGMQGTTGYEWLNLISRVLLDNNGLDTLDETWRQASNIAPSFDPVLRAAKQRVMETLLASEFTVLARLLARIAGGHYATRDFSADSLRQALELYVLHFPVYRTYITAGGPAPNDRAVIADTIEKARADWFGANEGIFDFLQDVLTLDLVAPERATRRATHGRNRVRRFALKVQQFTGPMMAKSLEDTAFYRYHRLLALNEVGGDAAATSLPVKTFHDAMQARAKDSPHGMTATATHDTKRGEDARARLLVLSELAGEWASLVGRWKSFNARHIVTEGNMRAPSPAFEYMLYQALIGAWPQTIDADFLARMKAYAIKAAREAKAETSWLNPQPAYERGVEIFPGADSRCGPITRIPAVDRFLCPARIADRHSQLAVATHAQGDDAGRAGLLSGHGILGLLSRRSRQPPPRRFQGARNGACGRRNGAALERTDCPCHRWPHQTRMDPASIGIAQRSSRCVRERQLSAAGGHRPTSRLHHRVRACSPQGSSDRRGEAMVCAIH
;
A
#
# COMPACT_ATOMS: atom_id res chain seq x y z
N MET A 1 5.56 7.39 32.05
CA MET A 1 6.32 6.74 30.97
C MET A 1 5.35 5.78 30.31
N PRO A 2 5.08 5.93 29.01
CA PRO A 2 4.11 5.08 28.31
C PRO A 2 4.58 3.62 28.40
N SER A 3 3.62 2.68 28.43
CA SER A 3 3.92 1.25 28.40
C SER A 3 4.77 0.92 27.17
N ALA A 4 5.81 0.12 27.31
CA ALA A 4 6.69 -0.22 26.18
C ALA A 4 5.98 -1.05 25.09
N ILE A 5 4.97 -1.83 25.48
CA ILE A 5 4.04 -2.47 24.56
C ILE A 5 2.74 -1.66 24.52
N PRO A 6 2.24 -1.27 23.33
CA PRO A 6 0.97 -0.57 23.20
C PRO A 6 -0.19 -1.42 23.73
N ARG A 7 -1.05 -0.79 24.54
CA ARG A 7 -2.34 -1.40 24.93
C ARG A 7 -3.36 -1.23 23.82
N ALA A 8 -3.42 -0.01 23.29
CA ALA A 8 -4.28 0.42 22.19
C ALA A 8 -3.54 1.50 21.36
N THR A 9 -3.66 1.40 20.04
CA THR A 9 -3.04 2.30 19.07
C THR A 9 -4.10 3.07 18.28
N TYR A 10 -3.90 4.36 18.06
CA TYR A 10 -4.78 5.18 17.22
C TYR A 10 -4.04 5.67 15.99
N ARG A 11 -4.51 5.32 14.79
CA ARG A 11 -3.86 5.72 13.54
C ARG A 11 -4.23 7.16 13.16
N LEU A 12 -3.23 8.03 13.03
CA LEU A 12 -3.37 9.39 12.50
C LEU A 12 -2.82 9.46 11.07
N GLN A 13 -3.62 10.04 10.17
CA GLN A 13 -3.22 10.29 8.78
C GLN A 13 -2.75 11.74 8.67
N LEU A 14 -1.45 11.96 8.75
CA LEU A 14 -0.82 13.26 8.67
C LEU A 14 -0.70 13.71 7.21
N ASN A 15 -1.01 14.98 6.95
CA ASN A 15 -0.85 15.67 5.66
C ASN A 15 -0.94 17.19 5.89
N GLU A 16 -0.84 17.99 4.83
CA GLU A 16 -0.93 19.46 4.92
C GLU A 16 -2.24 19.97 5.57
N ASN A 17 -3.33 19.18 5.54
CA ASN A 17 -4.62 19.52 6.15
C ASN A 17 -4.81 18.96 7.58
N PHE A 18 -3.86 18.14 8.06
CA PHE A 18 -3.82 17.61 9.42
C PHE A 18 -2.35 17.40 9.83
N THR A 19 -1.75 18.46 10.36
CA THR A 19 -0.32 18.63 10.62
C THR A 19 0.11 18.08 12.00
N PHE A 20 1.38 18.23 12.37
CA PHE A 20 1.83 17.88 13.73
C PHE A 20 1.15 18.72 14.82
N ASP A 21 0.84 19.99 14.55
CA ASP A 21 0.14 20.84 15.53
C ASP A 21 -1.32 20.41 15.70
N ASP A 22 -2.00 20.01 14.61
CA ASP A 22 -3.34 19.44 14.68
C ASP A 22 -3.35 18.09 15.43
N ALA A 23 -2.34 17.26 15.17
CA ALA A 23 -2.14 16.00 15.88
C ALA A 23 -1.89 16.24 17.39
N ALA A 24 -1.08 17.24 17.75
CA ALA A 24 -0.86 17.64 19.15
C ALA A 24 -2.16 18.06 19.84
N ALA A 25 -3.01 18.83 19.15
CA ALA A 25 -4.28 19.32 19.69
C ALA A 25 -5.26 18.19 20.09
N VAL A 26 -5.21 17.03 19.41
CA VAL A 26 -6.09 15.89 19.73
C VAL A 26 -5.50 14.92 20.78
N VAL A 27 -4.22 15.05 21.15
CA VAL A 27 -3.56 14.14 22.11
C VAL A 27 -4.32 14.04 23.45
N PRO A 28 -4.77 15.14 24.11
CA PRO A 28 -5.51 15.03 25.36
C PRO A 28 -6.82 14.25 25.21
N TYR A 29 -7.51 14.39 24.07
CA TYR A 29 -8.70 13.62 23.74
C TYR A 29 -8.37 12.12 23.58
N LEU A 30 -7.30 11.79 22.85
CA LEU A 30 -6.86 10.39 22.68
C LEU A 30 -6.51 9.75 24.04
N LYS A 31 -5.87 10.50 24.95
CA LYS A 31 -5.62 10.03 26.32
C LYS A 31 -6.91 9.75 27.06
N ALA A 32 -7.89 10.64 26.98
CA ALA A 32 -9.21 10.47 27.60
C ALA A 32 -9.97 9.27 27.03
N LEU A 33 -9.78 8.96 25.74
CA LEU A 33 -10.34 7.77 25.08
C LEU A 33 -9.70 6.46 25.57
N GLY A 34 -8.52 6.53 26.20
CA GLY A 34 -7.77 5.37 26.70
C GLY A 34 -6.66 4.89 25.78
N ILE A 35 -6.36 5.63 24.70
CA ILE A 35 -5.28 5.31 23.76
C ILE A 35 -3.92 5.40 24.48
N SER A 36 -3.04 4.45 24.18
CA SER A 36 -1.68 4.41 24.73
C SER A 36 -0.62 4.92 23.77
N HIS A 37 -0.83 4.74 22.47
CA HIS A 37 0.12 5.12 21.44
C HIS A 37 -0.59 5.75 20.25
N VAL A 38 0.00 6.82 19.73
CA VAL A 38 -0.31 7.30 18.39
C VAL A 38 0.46 6.46 17.39
N TYR A 39 -0.26 5.90 16.42
CA TYR A 39 0.33 5.31 15.23
C TYR A 39 0.26 6.34 14.11
N ALA A 40 1.36 7.02 13.82
CA ALA A 40 1.37 8.06 12.80
C ALA A 40 1.64 7.46 11.41
N SER A 41 1.01 7.98 10.38
CA SER A 41 1.43 7.78 8.98
C SER A 41 2.88 8.22 8.76
N PRO A 42 3.50 7.87 7.62
CA PRO A 42 4.85 8.33 7.32
C PRO A 42 4.92 9.85 7.41
N PHE A 43 5.92 10.34 8.13
CA PHE A 43 6.10 11.77 8.39
C PHE A 43 7.50 12.29 8.01
N LEU A 44 8.27 11.45 7.32
CA LEU A 44 9.50 11.85 6.64
C LEU A 44 9.15 12.63 5.36
N LYS A 45 10.08 13.40 4.81
CA LYS A 45 9.85 14.26 3.67
C LYS A 45 9.40 13.44 2.45
N ALA A 46 8.12 13.59 2.13
CA ALA A 46 7.50 13.04 0.94
C ALA A 46 7.41 14.11 -0.15
N ARG A 47 6.90 13.72 -1.32
CA ARG A 47 6.56 14.67 -2.38
C ARG A 47 5.65 15.77 -1.84
N ALA A 48 5.83 16.97 -2.37
CA ALA A 48 4.96 18.11 -2.05
C ALA A 48 3.49 17.77 -2.31
N HIS A 49 2.61 18.21 -1.41
CA HIS A 49 1.17 17.96 -1.40
C HIS A 49 0.78 16.48 -1.27
N SER A 50 1.70 15.61 -0.85
CA SER A 50 1.40 14.20 -0.59
C SER A 50 0.35 14.08 0.51
N GLN A 51 -0.76 13.43 0.18
CA GLN A 51 -1.86 13.18 1.11
C GLN A 51 -1.64 11.95 1.99
N HIS A 52 -0.47 11.30 1.90
CA HIS A 52 -0.23 10.00 2.56
C HIS A 52 1.21 9.75 3.04
N GLY A 53 2.22 10.39 2.48
CA GLY A 53 3.61 10.27 2.93
C GLY A 53 4.41 9.04 2.44
N TYR A 54 3.80 8.06 1.77
CA TYR A 54 4.51 6.86 1.25
C TYR A 54 5.49 7.13 0.09
N ASP A 55 5.33 8.24 -0.62
CA ASP A 55 6.20 8.72 -1.69
C ASP A 55 7.38 9.54 -1.12
N ILE A 56 8.15 8.92 -0.23
CA ILE A 56 9.31 9.53 0.44
C ILE A 56 10.36 9.95 -0.58
N VAL A 57 10.80 11.20 -0.52
CA VAL A 57 11.88 11.75 -1.36
C VAL A 57 13.15 12.02 -0.55
N ASP A 58 13.05 12.09 0.78
CA ASP A 58 14.20 12.15 1.69
C ASP A 58 13.85 11.54 3.07
N HIS A 59 14.52 10.43 3.42
CA HIS A 59 14.33 9.76 4.71
C HIS A 59 14.92 10.50 5.91
N ASN A 60 15.77 11.51 5.68
CA ASN A 60 16.53 12.18 6.74
C ASN A 60 16.01 13.57 7.09
N VAL A 61 14.86 13.96 6.54
CA VAL A 61 14.22 15.25 6.79
C VAL A 61 12.77 14.98 7.21
N LEU A 62 12.31 15.64 8.28
CA LEU A 62 10.88 15.64 8.64
C LEU A 62 10.10 16.45 7.60
N ASN A 63 8.89 16.01 7.26
CA ASN A 63 8.12 16.65 6.20
C ASN A 63 7.82 18.14 6.55
N PRO A 64 8.30 19.12 5.76
CA PRO A 64 8.07 20.54 6.04
C PRO A 64 6.58 20.92 5.98
N GLU A 65 5.76 20.24 5.18
CA GLU A 65 4.31 20.49 5.09
C GLU A 65 3.55 20.07 6.36
N LEU A 66 4.17 19.27 7.22
CA LEU A 66 3.63 18.93 8.55
C LEU A 66 4.07 19.92 9.64
N GLY A 67 4.84 20.96 9.27
CA GLY A 67 5.41 21.96 10.17
C GLY A 67 6.88 21.72 10.55
N GLY A 68 7.53 20.69 9.97
CA GLY A 68 8.95 20.39 10.14
C GLY A 68 9.37 20.07 11.59
N GLU A 69 10.66 20.26 11.88
CA GLU A 69 11.26 19.93 13.19
C GLU A 69 10.57 20.66 14.35
N ALA A 70 10.29 21.96 14.20
CA ALA A 70 9.71 22.75 15.28
C ALA A 70 8.30 22.30 15.68
N ALA A 71 7.46 21.91 14.72
CA ALA A 71 6.13 21.37 15.01
C ALA A 71 6.21 19.94 15.57
N PHE A 72 7.14 19.12 15.07
CA PHE A 72 7.39 17.79 15.61
C PHE A 72 7.82 17.84 17.09
N GLU A 73 8.67 18.79 17.49
CA GLU A 73 9.05 18.97 18.89
C GLU A 73 7.85 19.28 19.80
N ARG A 74 6.93 20.13 19.34
CA ARG A 74 5.68 20.43 20.07
C ARG A 74 4.80 19.20 20.19
N PHE A 75 4.65 18.45 19.10
CA PHE A 75 3.88 17.21 19.09
C PHE A 75 4.48 16.15 20.03
N SER A 76 5.79 15.91 19.95
CA SER A 76 6.52 14.98 20.82
C SER A 76 6.43 15.39 22.29
N SER A 77 6.58 16.68 22.60
CA SER A 77 6.42 17.20 23.96
C SER A 77 5.00 16.98 24.50
N THR A 78 3.98 17.21 23.67
CA THR A 78 2.57 17.02 24.03
C THR A 78 2.25 15.54 24.29
N LEU A 79 2.78 14.63 23.47
CA LEU A 79 2.69 13.18 23.69
C LEU A 79 3.30 12.78 25.03
N LYS A 80 4.50 13.29 25.34
CA LYS A 80 5.21 13.01 26.60
C LYS A 80 4.43 13.53 27.82
N GLN A 81 3.89 14.75 27.75
CA GLN A 81 3.08 15.35 28.82
C GLN A 81 1.79 14.55 29.10
N ASN A 82 1.23 13.89 28.08
CA ASN A 82 0.02 13.08 28.20
C ASN A 82 0.30 11.57 28.36
N ASP A 83 1.57 11.18 28.44
CA ASP A 83 1.98 9.78 28.59
C ASP A 83 1.42 8.89 27.46
N LEU A 84 1.60 9.34 26.21
CA LEU A 84 1.36 8.57 24.97
C LEU A 84 2.69 8.30 24.27
N GLY A 85 2.87 7.08 23.74
CA GLY A 85 3.99 6.75 22.86
C GLY A 85 3.70 7.06 21.38
N LEU A 86 4.74 7.12 20.56
CA LEU A 86 4.66 7.31 19.12
C LEU A 86 5.17 6.08 18.37
N ILE A 87 4.37 5.61 17.41
CA ILE A 87 4.74 4.56 16.44
C ILE A 87 4.81 5.23 15.06
N LEU A 88 5.98 5.15 14.42
CA LEU A 88 6.19 5.64 13.05
C LEU A 88 5.84 4.54 12.05
N ASP A 89 5.04 4.87 11.04
CA ASP A 89 4.96 4.09 9.81
C ASP A 89 6.16 4.38 8.91
N PHE A 90 7.06 3.40 8.78
CA PHE A 90 8.32 3.56 8.07
C PHE A 90 8.30 2.81 6.73
N VAL A 91 8.79 3.45 5.67
CA VAL A 91 8.78 2.94 4.30
C VAL A 91 10.22 2.58 3.84
N PRO A 92 10.64 1.31 3.98
CA PRO A 92 11.97 0.88 3.58
C PRO A 92 12.07 0.44 2.13
N ASN A 93 10.96 0.06 1.49
CA ASN A 93 11.00 -0.65 0.22
C ASN A 93 11.33 0.25 -0.98
N HIS A 94 10.94 1.53 -0.95
CA HIS A 94 10.92 2.39 -2.13
C HIS A 94 11.02 3.88 -1.80
N MET A 95 11.25 4.71 -2.82
CA MET A 95 11.23 6.18 -2.77
C MET A 95 10.49 6.78 -3.97
N GLY A 96 9.95 7.99 -3.79
CA GLY A 96 9.40 8.82 -4.86
C GLY A 96 10.47 9.26 -5.86
N VAL A 97 10.24 9.03 -7.16
CA VAL A 97 11.15 9.37 -8.27
C VAL A 97 10.43 10.12 -9.39
N HIS A 98 11.17 10.52 -10.43
CA HIS A 98 10.74 11.22 -11.66
C HIS A 98 10.56 12.75 -11.58
N PHE A 99 10.67 13.37 -10.41
CA PHE A 99 10.48 14.82 -10.24
C PHE A 99 11.76 15.46 -9.70
N ALA A 100 11.74 16.78 -9.51
CA ALA A 100 12.89 17.56 -9.06
C ALA A 100 13.22 17.43 -7.56
N ASP A 101 12.48 16.60 -6.82
CA ASP A 101 12.44 16.57 -5.35
C ASP A 101 13.29 15.47 -4.70
N ASN A 102 13.72 14.45 -5.46
CA ASN A 102 14.57 13.35 -4.97
C ASN A 102 16.04 13.53 -5.42
N PRO A 103 16.94 14.00 -4.54
CA PRO A 103 18.33 14.26 -4.91
C PRO A 103 19.11 13.00 -5.27
N TRP A 104 18.81 11.83 -4.67
CA TRP A 104 19.50 10.58 -5.00
C TRP A 104 19.14 10.12 -6.41
N TRP A 105 17.86 10.20 -6.77
CA TRP A 105 17.41 9.84 -8.11
C TRP A 105 17.98 10.78 -9.17
N LEU A 106 17.96 12.09 -8.93
CA LEU A 106 18.53 13.08 -9.85
C LEU A 106 20.04 12.85 -10.06
N ASP A 107 20.79 12.51 -9.01
CA ASP A 107 22.21 12.18 -9.11
C ASP A 107 22.46 10.89 -9.93
N VAL A 108 21.57 9.88 -9.81
CA VAL A 108 21.60 8.69 -10.68
C VAL A 108 21.31 9.03 -12.13
N LEU A 109 20.36 9.93 -12.41
CA LEU A 109 20.09 10.39 -13.77
C LEU A 109 21.24 11.20 -14.37
N GLU A 110 21.94 11.98 -13.53
CA GLU A 110 23.06 12.81 -13.96
C GLU A 110 24.33 11.99 -14.24
N TRP A 111 24.60 10.93 -13.46
CA TRP A 111 25.88 10.20 -13.46
C TRP A 111 25.80 8.71 -13.83
N GLY A 112 24.59 8.18 -14.00
CA GLY A 112 24.35 6.77 -14.29
C GLY A 112 24.97 5.84 -13.23
N GLU A 113 25.58 4.74 -13.67
CA GLU A 113 26.24 3.74 -12.81
C GLU A 113 27.38 4.30 -11.96
N THR A 114 27.91 5.49 -12.28
CA THR A 114 28.98 6.13 -11.49
C THR A 114 28.46 6.95 -10.31
N SER A 115 27.13 7.11 -10.18
CA SER A 115 26.51 7.71 -9.01
C SER A 115 26.76 6.83 -7.76
N PRO A 116 27.10 7.41 -6.59
CA PRO A 116 27.14 6.68 -5.31
C PRO A 116 25.77 6.12 -4.91
N TYR A 117 24.69 6.64 -5.50
CA TYR A 117 23.32 6.18 -5.25
C TYR A 117 22.83 5.17 -6.30
N ALA A 118 23.64 4.84 -7.33
CA ALA A 118 23.26 3.85 -8.34
C ALA A 118 22.92 2.49 -7.70
N ASP A 119 23.68 2.10 -6.67
CA ASP A 119 23.46 0.87 -5.90
C ASP A 119 22.34 0.97 -4.86
N PHE A 120 21.77 2.16 -4.64
CA PHE A 120 20.66 2.34 -3.71
C PHE A 120 19.35 1.91 -4.34
N PHE A 121 19.20 2.05 -5.66
CA PHE A 121 18.02 1.65 -6.42
C PHE A 121 18.23 0.30 -7.11
N ASP A 122 17.15 -0.45 -7.30
CA ASP A 122 17.18 -1.74 -8.00
C ASP A 122 16.96 -1.54 -9.51
N ILE A 123 18.04 -1.14 -10.19
CA ILE A 123 18.08 -0.86 -11.64
C ILE A 123 18.81 -1.99 -12.36
N ASP A 124 18.21 -2.48 -13.43
CA ASP A 124 18.80 -3.41 -14.39
C ASP A 124 19.34 -2.64 -15.60
N TRP A 125 20.60 -2.22 -15.49
CA TRP A 125 21.29 -1.37 -16.46
C TRP A 125 21.45 -2.01 -17.85
N ASP A 126 21.45 -3.35 -17.92
CA ASP A 126 21.66 -4.12 -19.16
C ASP A 126 20.37 -4.31 -19.98
N LEU A 127 19.20 -3.96 -19.43
CA LEU A 127 17.91 -4.29 -20.04
C LEU A 127 17.33 -3.21 -20.95
N LEU A 128 17.96 -2.04 -21.06
CA LEU A 128 17.46 -0.95 -21.88
C LEU A 128 17.59 -1.30 -23.38
N PRO A 129 16.48 -1.55 -24.11
CA PRO A 129 16.56 -2.01 -25.48
C PRO A 129 17.15 -0.93 -26.40
N TYR A 130 17.86 -1.37 -27.44
CA TYR A 130 18.41 -0.51 -28.52
C TYR A 130 19.42 0.55 -28.05
N ARG A 131 20.04 0.33 -26.88
CA ARG A 131 21.09 1.21 -26.35
C ARG A 131 22.35 0.41 -26.04
N THR A 132 23.48 0.82 -26.63
CA THR A 132 24.78 0.15 -26.44
C THR A 132 25.44 0.48 -25.11
N LYS A 133 25.18 1.69 -24.58
CA LYS A 133 25.51 2.09 -23.21
C LYS A 133 24.22 1.94 -22.43
N GLY A 134 24.20 1.21 -21.32
CA GLY A 134 23.01 1.04 -20.48
C GLY A 134 22.39 2.37 -20.03
N GLY A 135 21.34 2.30 -19.23
CA GLY A 135 20.71 3.51 -18.69
C GLY A 135 19.36 3.22 -18.05
N VAL A 136 18.68 4.27 -17.63
CA VAL A 136 17.36 4.18 -16.99
C VAL A 136 16.26 4.56 -18.00
N LEU A 137 15.26 3.69 -18.19
CA LEU A 137 14.05 4.09 -18.92
C LEU A 137 13.18 4.97 -18.02
N LEU A 138 12.79 6.15 -18.51
CA LEU A 138 11.87 7.06 -17.85
C LEU A 138 10.55 7.13 -18.63
N PRO A 139 9.55 6.29 -18.29
CA PRO A 139 8.25 6.27 -18.95
C PRO A 139 7.35 7.40 -18.41
N ILE A 140 7.70 8.65 -18.72
CA ILE A 140 7.03 9.86 -18.20
C ILE A 140 6.25 10.65 -19.25
N LEU A 141 6.44 10.37 -20.54
CA LEU A 141 5.85 11.17 -21.60
C LEU A 141 4.36 10.82 -21.80
N GLY A 142 3.49 11.84 -21.88
CA GLY A 142 2.07 11.69 -22.16
C GLY A 142 1.77 11.37 -23.63
N THR A 143 2.69 11.68 -24.54
CA THR A 143 2.64 11.35 -25.97
C THR A 143 3.88 10.56 -26.40
N SER A 144 3.96 10.15 -27.68
CA SER A 144 5.19 9.57 -28.21
C SER A 144 6.36 10.57 -28.11
N TYR A 145 7.59 10.06 -27.96
CA TYR A 145 8.80 10.87 -27.83
C TYR A 145 8.98 11.87 -28.98
N GLY A 146 8.81 11.42 -30.23
CA GLY A 146 8.89 12.30 -31.40
C GLY A 146 7.86 13.44 -31.34
N LYS A 147 6.61 13.15 -30.97
CA LYS A 147 5.57 14.19 -30.83
C LYS A 147 5.89 15.17 -29.70
N ALA A 148 6.40 14.70 -28.56
CA ALA A 148 6.78 15.56 -27.45
C ALA A 148 7.96 16.48 -27.83
N LEU A 149 8.94 15.97 -28.57
CA LEU A 149 10.04 16.78 -29.11
C LEU A 149 9.56 17.79 -30.17
N ASP A 150 8.84 17.33 -31.19
CA ASP A 150 8.35 18.19 -32.28
C ASP A 150 7.36 19.26 -31.77
N GLY A 151 6.62 18.93 -30.71
CA GLY A 151 5.72 19.84 -29.99
C GLY A 151 6.45 20.85 -29.10
N GLY A 152 7.76 20.70 -28.88
CA GLY A 152 8.54 21.56 -27.99
C GLY A 152 8.21 21.37 -26.50
N GLU A 153 7.61 20.23 -26.11
CA GLU A 153 7.24 19.94 -24.72
C GLU A 153 8.46 19.62 -23.83
N ILE A 154 9.60 19.30 -24.45
CA ILE A 154 10.87 19.03 -23.77
C ILE A 154 11.79 20.22 -23.98
N GLU A 155 12.17 20.88 -22.88
CA GLU A 155 12.95 22.12 -22.91
C GLU A 155 14.28 21.96 -22.18
N LEU A 156 15.38 22.33 -22.82
CA LEU A 156 16.67 22.48 -22.14
C LEU A 156 16.69 23.81 -21.39
N ARG A 157 16.97 23.78 -20.08
CA ARG A 157 17.06 24.94 -19.20
C ARG A 157 18.41 24.97 -18.48
N TYR A 158 18.86 26.19 -18.17
CA TYR A 158 20.03 26.46 -17.34
C TYR A 158 19.60 27.00 -15.97
N ASP A 159 20.19 26.46 -14.91
CA ASP A 159 20.04 27.00 -13.56
C ASP A 159 21.30 27.77 -13.19
N ALA A 160 21.21 29.11 -13.17
CA ALA A 160 22.33 29.98 -12.84
C ALA A 160 22.81 29.84 -11.38
N LYS A 161 21.94 29.41 -10.45
CA LYS A 161 22.33 29.23 -9.03
C LYS A 161 23.16 27.96 -8.85
N GLU A 162 22.81 26.91 -9.58
CA GLU A 162 23.53 25.63 -9.55
C GLU A 162 24.69 25.56 -10.56
N GLY A 163 24.69 26.42 -11.59
CA GLY A 163 25.60 26.31 -12.73
C GLY A 163 25.36 25.04 -13.55
N SER A 164 24.11 24.54 -13.61
CA SER A 164 23.76 23.23 -14.15
C SER A 164 22.75 23.33 -15.30
N PHE A 165 22.76 22.33 -16.18
CA PHE A 165 21.78 22.18 -17.25
C PHE A 165 20.83 21.03 -16.93
N SER A 166 19.55 21.18 -17.26
CA SER A 166 18.54 20.12 -17.15
C SER A 166 17.56 20.23 -18.31
N ALA A 167 17.18 19.09 -18.89
CA ALA A 167 15.98 19.02 -19.70
C ALA A 167 14.75 18.97 -18.77
N TRP A 168 13.66 19.59 -19.20
CA TRP A 168 12.41 19.64 -18.47
C TRP A 168 11.28 19.14 -19.36
N TYR A 169 10.47 18.24 -18.82
CA TYR A 169 9.20 17.85 -19.39
C TYR A 169 8.12 18.20 -18.38
N TYR A 170 7.46 19.35 -18.55
CA TYR A 170 6.61 19.96 -17.52
C TYR A 170 7.32 20.03 -16.16
N GLU A 171 6.84 19.34 -15.13
CA GLU A 171 7.43 19.28 -13.79
C GLU A 171 8.59 18.26 -13.63
N HIS A 172 8.86 17.44 -14.65
CA HIS A 172 9.92 16.44 -14.61
C HIS A 172 11.28 17.05 -14.94
N ARG A 173 12.16 17.10 -13.94
CA ARG A 173 13.56 17.54 -14.09
C ARG A 173 14.46 16.38 -14.49
N LEU A 174 15.23 16.59 -15.56
CA LEU A 174 16.12 15.60 -16.16
C LEU A 174 17.54 16.19 -16.27
N PRO A 175 18.42 15.97 -15.28
CA PRO A 175 19.76 16.56 -15.26
C PRO A 175 20.59 16.16 -16.48
N ILE A 176 21.28 17.13 -17.09
CA ILE A 176 22.22 16.83 -18.16
C ILE A 176 23.57 16.45 -17.57
N ALA A 177 24.10 15.32 -18.04
CA ALA A 177 25.41 14.80 -17.66
C ALA A 177 26.51 15.86 -17.91
N PRO A 178 27.30 16.26 -16.89
CA PRO A 178 28.31 17.31 -17.00
C PRO A 178 29.35 17.08 -18.08
N GLU A 179 29.59 15.83 -18.49
CA GLU A 179 30.47 15.48 -19.63
C GLU A 179 30.01 16.08 -20.96
N ARG A 180 28.79 16.65 -21.02
CA ARG A 180 28.24 17.36 -22.19
C ARG A 180 28.39 18.87 -22.09
N TYR A 181 28.77 19.45 -20.95
CA TYR A 181 28.69 20.90 -20.74
C TYR A 181 29.62 21.67 -21.68
N SER A 182 30.87 21.23 -21.86
CA SER A 182 31.80 21.90 -22.79
C SER A 182 31.29 21.93 -24.24
N GLU A 183 30.61 20.87 -24.67
CA GLU A 183 30.00 20.76 -26.00
C GLU A 183 28.82 21.75 -26.12
N ILE A 184 27.93 21.74 -25.14
CA ILE A 184 26.76 22.64 -25.07
C ILE A 184 27.19 24.11 -25.04
N LEU A 185 28.16 24.48 -24.19
CA LEU A 185 28.59 25.86 -24.02
C LEU A 185 29.18 26.45 -25.30
N ARG A 186 29.93 25.67 -26.09
CA ARG A 186 30.45 26.12 -27.39
C ARG A 186 29.34 26.44 -28.38
N VAL A 187 28.33 25.56 -28.46
CA VAL A 187 27.16 25.77 -29.32
C VAL A 187 26.35 26.99 -28.87
N ILE A 188 26.12 27.11 -27.56
CA ILE A 188 25.38 28.22 -26.96
C ILE A 188 26.04 29.57 -27.21
N VAL A 189 27.37 29.67 -27.04
CA VAL A 189 28.08 30.94 -27.28
C VAL A 189 28.00 31.35 -28.75
N GLY A 190 28.13 30.39 -29.68
CA GLY A 190 27.99 30.65 -31.11
C GLY A 190 26.57 31.07 -31.51
N GLU A 191 25.55 30.37 -31.02
CA GLU A 191 24.14 30.74 -31.24
C GLU A 191 23.82 32.14 -30.69
N ALA A 192 24.42 32.49 -29.55
CA ALA A 192 24.25 33.81 -28.94
C ALA A 192 25.08 34.92 -29.62
N GLN A 193 25.92 34.59 -30.60
CA GLN A 193 26.88 35.51 -31.27
C GLN A 193 27.78 36.25 -30.27
N ALA A 194 28.22 35.56 -29.21
CA ALA A 194 28.90 36.14 -28.07
C ALA A 194 30.41 35.79 -28.02
N GLU A 195 31.00 35.27 -29.10
CA GLU A 195 32.41 34.85 -29.15
C GLU A 195 33.40 35.98 -28.85
N HIS A 196 32.98 37.22 -29.12
CA HIS A 196 33.79 38.41 -28.89
C HIS A 196 33.49 39.11 -27.55
N ASP A 197 32.42 38.74 -26.86
CA ASP A 197 32.05 39.25 -25.55
C ASP A 197 33.03 38.76 -24.47
N VAL A 198 33.30 39.59 -23.45
CA VAL A 198 34.18 39.21 -22.33
C VAL A 198 33.69 37.93 -21.64
N ALA A 199 32.38 37.87 -21.35
CA ALA A 199 31.75 36.71 -20.73
C ALA A 199 31.72 35.49 -21.66
N GLY A 200 31.49 35.68 -22.96
CA GLY A 200 31.50 34.59 -23.93
C GLY A 200 32.89 33.97 -24.10
N ARG A 201 33.96 34.77 -24.13
CA ARG A 201 35.35 34.28 -24.09
C ARG A 201 35.63 33.49 -22.83
N ALA A 202 35.21 33.99 -21.66
CA ALA A 202 35.39 33.28 -20.39
C ALA A 202 34.67 31.92 -20.37
N ILE A 203 33.47 31.82 -20.96
CA ILE A 203 32.73 30.56 -21.12
C ILE A 203 33.50 29.59 -22.05
N LEU A 204 34.00 30.07 -23.19
CA LEU A 204 34.76 29.26 -24.14
C LEU A 204 36.09 28.77 -23.53
N ASP A 205 36.77 29.61 -22.75
CA ASP A 205 37.99 29.25 -22.02
C ASP A 205 37.71 28.17 -20.97
N LEU A 206 36.57 28.26 -20.27
CA LEU A 206 36.12 27.20 -19.36
C LEU A 206 35.84 25.89 -20.12
N ALA A 207 35.13 25.94 -21.24
CA ALA A 207 34.83 24.77 -22.07
C ALA A 207 36.09 24.13 -22.71
N THR A 208 37.15 24.91 -22.93
CA THR A 208 38.42 24.42 -23.50
C THR A 208 39.28 23.72 -22.45
N ARG A 209 39.15 24.05 -21.16
CA ARG A 209 39.82 23.34 -20.07
C ARG A 209 39.38 21.88 -19.92
N TYR A 210 38.20 21.52 -20.44
CA TYR A 210 37.61 20.18 -20.32
C TYR A 210 37.18 19.63 -21.69
N THR A 211 38.15 19.11 -22.45
CA THR A 211 37.95 18.61 -23.83
C THR A 211 37.73 17.10 -23.97
N GLY A 212 37.90 16.33 -22.89
CA GLY A 212 37.75 14.88 -22.91
C GLY A 212 36.29 14.42 -22.99
N LEU A 213 36.01 13.32 -23.69
CA LEU A 213 34.65 12.74 -23.82
C LEU A 213 33.99 12.36 -22.48
N ARG A 214 34.77 12.25 -21.41
CA ARG A 214 34.31 11.96 -20.03
C ARG A 214 34.67 13.07 -19.06
N ARG A 215 34.83 14.32 -19.54
CA ARG A 215 35.19 15.48 -18.74
C ARG A 215 34.19 16.63 -18.93
N PRO A 216 33.87 17.39 -17.87
CA PRO A 216 34.25 17.17 -16.47
C PRO A 216 33.67 15.87 -15.91
N ASN A 217 34.50 15.07 -15.24
CA ASN A 217 34.03 13.89 -14.51
C ASN A 217 33.38 14.30 -13.17
N ARG A 218 32.85 13.33 -12.41
CA ARG A 218 32.17 13.59 -11.13
C ARG A 218 32.98 14.43 -10.12
N LEU A 219 34.31 14.24 -10.06
CA LEU A 219 35.18 15.00 -9.16
C LEU A 219 35.41 16.43 -9.65
N GLU A 220 35.42 16.63 -10.97
CA GLU A 220 35.68 17.92 -11.60
C GLU A 220 34.42 18.78 -11.73
N ALA A 221 33.24 18.16 -11.85
CA ALA A 221 31.99 18.85 -12.15
C ALA A 221 31.57 19.91 -11.12
N PRO A 222 31.73 19.73 -9.80
CA PRO A 222 31.42 20.79 -8.84
C PRO A 222 32.24 22.06 -9.07
N ALA A 223 33.55 21.91 -9.34
CA ALA A 223 34.43 23.04 -9.65
C ALA A 223 34.07 23.69 -11.00
N PHE A 224 33.73 22.88 -12.01
CA PHE A 224 33.26 23.37 -13.30
C PHE A 224 31.98 24.22 -13.16
N LYS A 225 30.95 23.68 -12.47
CA LYS A 225 29.67 24.34 -12.25
C LYS A 225 29.84 25.65 -11.46
N ALA A 226 30.69 25.64 -10.43
CA ALA A 226 31.02 26.83 -9.65
C ALA A 226 31.75 27.89 -10.48
N ALA A 227 32.71 27.49 -11.32
CA ALA A 227 33.42 28.39 -12.23
C ALA A 227 32.47 29.00 -13.27
N LEU A 228 31.56 28.20 -13.84
CA LEU A 228 30.57 28.70 -14.80
C LEU A 228 29.64 29.74 -14.15
N ARG A 229 29.16 29.47 -12.94
CA ARG A 229 28.32 30.40 -12.17
C ARG A 229 29.04 31.72 -11.83
N ALA A 230 30.35 31.67 -11.63
CA ALA A 230 31.14 32.85 -11.27
C ALA A 230 31.45 33.78 -12.45
N ILE A 231 31.09 33.40 -13.69
CA ILE A 231 31.28 34.26 -14.86
C ILE A 231 30.14 35.28 -14.92
N ASP A 232 30.47 36.54 -14.65
CA ASP A 232 29.51 37.65 -14.77
C ASP A 232 28.94 37.74 -16.20
N GLY A 233 27.61 37.84 -16.31
CA GLY A 233 26.91 37.90 -17.60
C GLY A 233 26.73 36.54 -18.31
N ALA A 234 27.24 35.44 -17.76
CA ALA A 234 27.09 34.11 -18.37
C ALA A 234 25.63 33.68 -18.53
N ASP A 235 24.79 33.91 -17.52
CA ASP A 235 23.37 33.55 -17.54
C ASP A 235 22.63 34.18 -18.74
N ALA A 236 22.88 35.46 -19.03
CA ALA A 236 22.27 36.16 -20.15
C ALA A 236 22.70 35.59 -21.51
N ILE A 237 23.99 35.25 -21.66
CA ILE A 237 24.50 34.60 -22.89
C ILE A 237 23.91 33.20 -23.03
N ILE A 238 23.94 32.41 -21.95
CA ILE A 238 23.45 31.03 -21.94
C ILE A 238 21.96 30.99 -22.30
N THR A 239 21.15 31.84 -21.66
CA THR A 239 19.71 31.92 -21.90
C THR A 239 19.39 32.27 -23.37
N ARG A 240 20.14 33.17 -24.00
CA ARG A 240 19.98 33.46 -25.44
C ARG A 240 20.40 32.28 -26.31
N GLY A 241 21.57 31.70 -26.03
CA GLY A 241 22.14 30.61 -26.83
C GLY A 241 21.42 29.27 -26.69
N LEU A 242 20.59 29.08 -25.67
CA LEU A 242 19.69 27.92 -25.56
C LEU A 242 18.71 27.80 -26.75
N GLY A 243 18.57 28.85 -27.57
CA GLY A 243 17.89 28.81 -28.87
C GLY A 243 18.33 27.64 -29.77
N ALA A 244 19.61 27.26 -29.72
CA ALA A 244 20.19 26.16 -30.50
C ALA A 244 19.60 24.77 -30.17
N TYR A 245 19.00 24.63 -28.99
CA TYR A 245 18.38 23.39 -28.52
C TYR A 245 16.87 23.50 -28.36
N ARG A 246 16.26 24.61 -28.79
CA ARG A 246 14.82 24.81 -28.65
C ARG A 246 14.07 24.05 -29.74
N ALA A 247 13.61 22.85 -29.39
CA ALA A 247 12.77 22.02 -30.24
C ALA A 247 11.41 22.69 -30.53
N GLY A 248 10.81 22.30 -31.66
CA GLY A 248 9.48 22.78 -32.05
C GLY A 248 9.22 22.72 -33.55
N LYS A 249 7.98 23.00 -33.94
CA LYS A 249 7.55 23.00 -35.34
C LYS A 249 8.37 24.02 -36.16
N GLY A 250 8.96 23.56 -37.27
CA GLY A 250 9.80 24.39 -38.14
C GLY A 250 11.25 24.58 -37.65
N ARG A 251 11.68 23.89 -36.57
CA ARG A 251 13.01 23.99 -35.98
C ARG A 251 13.77 22.66 -36.05
N GLU A 252 13.81 22.03 -37.22
CA GLU A 252 14.31 20.65 -37.38
C GLU A 252 15.77 20.49 -36.91
N ALA A 253 16.64 21.46 -37.18
CA ALA A 253 18.03 21.43 -36.74
C ALA A 253 18.16 21.47 -35.21
N GLN A 254 17.41 22.36 -34.55
CA GLN A 254 17.41 22.50 -33.09
C GLN A 254 16.76 21.29 -32.40
N THR A 255 15.66 20.75 -32.97
CA THR A 255 15.03 19.52 -32.50
C THR A 255 16.01 18.35 -32.57
N LYS A 256 16.75 18.20 -33.68
CA LYS A 256 17.79 17.17 -33.81
C LYS A 256 18.93 17.38 -32.81
N ALA A 257 19.37 18.62 -32.59
CA ALA A 257 20.40 18.93 -31.60
C ALA A 257 19.98 18.51 -30.19
N LEU A 258 18.74 18.83 -29.77
CA LEU A 258 18.19 18.38 -28.49
C LEU A 258 18.06 16.86 -28.43
N HIS A 259 17.56 16.22 -29.49
CA HIS A 259 17.46 14.76 -29.57
C HIS A 259 18.83 14.09 -29.36
N TYR A 260 19.87 14.52 -30.10
CA TYR A 260 21.20 13.94 -29.96
C TYR A 260 21.82 14.18 -28.58
N LEU A 261 21.52 15.32 -27.95
CA LEU A 261 21.90 15.57 -26.57
C LEU A 261 21.22 14.56 -25.64
N LEU A 262 19.90 14.38 -25.75
CA LEU A 262 19.13 13.46 -24.90
C LEU A 262 19.56 11.99 -25.07
N GLU A 263 19.88 11.55 -26.30
CA GLU A 263 20.36 10.19 -26.56
C GLU A 263 21.69 9.88 -25.86
N ARG A 264 22.47 10.89 -25.48
CA ARG A 264 23.77 10.76 -24.80
C ARG A 264 23.68 10.75 -23.27
N GLN A 265 22.49 10.89 -22.68
CA GLN A 265 22.32 10.96 -21.21
C GLN A 265 22.39 9.58 -20.54
N HIS A 266 22.28 9.49 -19.21
CA HIS A 266 22.21 8.17 -18.54
C HIS A 266 20.79 7.59 -18.47
N TYR A 267 19.83 8.28 -19.09
CA TYR A 267 18.44 7.89 -19.16
C TYR A 267 17.89 7.98 -20.59
N ARG A 268 16.78 7.31 -20.84
CA ARG A 268 16.00 7.35 -22.07
C ARG A 268 14.56 7.74 -21.73
N LEU A 269 14.05 8.76 -22.40
CA LEU A 269 12.65 9.18 -22.24
C LEU A 269 11.73 8.28 -23.08
N GLY A 270 10.59 7.93 -22.50
CA GLY A 270 9.62 7.06 -23.15
C GLY A 270 8.18 7.46 -22.84
N HIS A 271 7.27 7.08 -23.73
CA HIS A 271 5.84 7.16 -23.46
C HIS A 271 5.49 6.29 -22.25
N TRP A 272 4.59 6.77 -21.39
CA TRP A 272 4.30 6.11 -20.10
C TRP A 272 3.88 4.65 -20.22
N ARG A 273 3.23 4.24 -21.32
CA ARG A 273 2.83 2.85 -21.58
C ARG A 273 4.00 1.89 -21.81
N LEU A 274 5.20 2.39 -22.14
CA LEU A 274 6.39 1.54 -22.23
C LEU A 274 6.77 0.92 -20.88
N ALA A 275 6.27 1.48 -19.77
CA ALA A 275 6.52 0.93 -18.45
C ALA A 275 6.08 -0.54 -18.30
N THR A 276 5.01 -0.94 -18.98
CA THR A 276 4.50 -2.32 -18.93
C THR A 276 5.50 -3.34 -19.48
N SER A 277 6.31 -2.99 -20.47
CA SER A 277 7.14 -3.94 -21.21
C SER A 277 8.64 -3.70 -21.09
N GLU A 278 9.08 -2.46 -20.87
CA GLU A 278 10.49 -2.07 -20.98
C GLU A 278 11.06 -1.40 -19.72
N ILE A 279 10.27 -1.18 -18.66
CA ILE A 279 10.82 -0.59 -17.43
C ILE A 279 11.91 -1.48 -16.85
N ASN A 280 13.02 -0.84 -16.49
CA ASN A 280 14.24 -1.55 -16.10
C ASN A 280 14.68 -1.22 -14.68
N TYR A 281 13.80 -0.70 -13.84
CA TYR A 281 14.01 -0.62 -12.40
C TYR A 281 12.82 -1.26 -11.69
N ARG A 282 13.06 -1.86 -10.52
CA ARG A 282 11.98 -2.44 -9.71
C ARG A 282 11.11 -1.30 -9.17
N ARG A 283 9.79 -1.48 -9.27
CA ARG A 283 8.79 -0.54 -8.74
C ARG A 283 8.14 -1.06 -7.46
N PHE A 284 7.45 -0.18 -6.76
CA PHE A 284 6.38 -0.60 -5.85
C PHE A 284 5.13 -0.91 -6.69
N PHE A 285 4.77 -2.20 -6.78
CA PHE A 285 3.73 -2.70 -7.68
C PHE A 285 3.93 -2.21 -9.12
N ASP A 286 2.93 -1.54 -9.70
CA ASP A 286 2.91 -0.97 -11.04
C ASP A 286 3.08 0.57 -11.05
N ILE A 287 3.50 1.17 -9.93
CA ILE A 287 3.61 2.62 -9.79
C ILE A 287 4.99 3.11 -10.25
N ASN A 288 5.05 3.71 -11.43
CA ASN A 288 6.28 4.19 -12.06
C ASN A 288 7.02 5.26 -11.24
N THR A 289 6.30 6.03 -10.42
CA THR A 289 6.89 7.10 -9.62
C THR A 289 7.48 6.62 -8.29
N LEU A 290 7.49 5.31 -8.02
CA LEU A 290 8.04 4.71 -6.79
C LEU A 290 9.10 3.65 -7.14
N ALA A 291 10.38 4.03 -7.07
CA ALA A 291 11.49 3.14 -7.37
C ALA A 291 11.92 2.35 -6.12
N GLY A 292 12.14 1.05 -6.29
CA GLY A 292 12.53 0.13 -5.24
C GLY A 292 13.97 0.33 -4.77
N LEU A 293 14.16 0.37 -3.46
CA LEU A 293 15.45 0.48 -2.78
C LEU A 293 16.08 -0.89 -2.52
N ARG A 294 17.40 -0.97 -2.63
CA ARG A 294 18.22 -2.15 -2.30
C ARG A 294 18.68 -2.10 -0.84
N VAL A 295 17.74 -2.22 0.09
CA VAL A 295 18.02 -2.16 1.54
C VAL A 295 18.82 -3.37 2.07
N GLU A 296 19.00 -4.42 1.27
CA GLU A 296 19.97 -5.47 1.59
C GLU A 296 21.42 -4.95 1.55
N ASN A 297 21.67 -3.86 0.81
CA ASN A 297 22.92 -3.11 0.88
C ASN A 297 23.00 -2.35 2.21
N LEU A 298 24.09 -2.56 2.96
CA LEU A 298 24.28 -1.96 4.28
C LEU A 298 24.34 -0.42 4.22
N GLN A 299 24.90 0.17 3.16
CA GLN A 299 24.98 1.62 3.01
C GLN A 299 23.60 2.23 2.79
N THR A 300 22.80 1.63 1.91
CA THR A 300 21.39 2.01 1.70
C THR A 300 20.61 1.92 3.02
N PHE A 301 20.74 0.79 3.74
CA PHE A 301 20.09 0.62 5.04
C PHE A 301 20.46 1.71 6.04
N LYS A 302 21.75 2.03 6.18
CA LYS A 302 22.23 3.09 7.09
C LYS A 302 21.71 4.47 6.66
N ALA A 303 21.75 4.76 5.36
CA ALA A 303 21.35 6.05 4.81
C ALA A 303 19.88 6.38 5.07
N ILE A 304 18.97 5.41 4.94
CA ILE A 304 17.53 5.65 5.14
C ILE A 304 17.08 5.62 6.61
N HIS A 305 17.93 5.12 7.53
CA HIS A 305 17.60 5.00 8.96
C HIS A 305 18.27 6.04 9.85
N ALA A 306 19.04 6.99 9.32
CA ALA A 306 19.81 7.91 10.15
C ALA A 306 18.91 8.80 11.04
N LEU A 307 17.84 9.37 10.48
CA LEU A 307 16.86 10.12 11.27
C LEU A 307 16.09 9.24 12.25
N VAL A 308 15.69 8.02 11.86
CA VAL A 308 15.04 7.07 12.79
C VAL A 308 15.95 6.77 13.98
N ARG A 309 17.22 6.47 13.74
CA ARG A 309 18.21 6.24 14.79
C ARG A 309 18.29 7.42 15.76
N ARG A 310 18.30 8.66 15.24
CA ARG A 310 18.28 9.88 16.05
C ARG A 310 17.03 9.98 16.92
N LEU A 311 15.84 9.80 16.33
CA LEU A 311 14.57 9.88 17.07
C LEU A 311 14.44 8.82 18.17
N VAL A 312 14.97 7.62 17.94
CA VAL A 312 15.04 6.56 18.97
C VAL A 312 16.00 6.96 20.09
N ALA A 313 17.21 7.45 19.76
CA ALA A 313 18.19 7.88 20.76
C ALA A 313 17.70 9.06 21.62
N GLU A 314 16.92 9.96 21.03
CA GLU A 314 16.30 11.09 21.73
C GLU A 314 15.03 10.70 22.53
N GLY A 315 14.61 9.43 22.49
CA GLY A 315 13.41 8.96 23.18
C GLY A 315 12.09 9.52 22.63
N LYS A 316 12.10 10.00 21.37
CA LYS A 316 10.92 10.59 20.70
C LYS A 316 10.09 9.56 19.93
N LEU A 317 10.60 8.34 19.79
CA LEU A 317 9.94 7.23 19.09
C LEU A 317 9.96 5.98 19.96
N GLN A 318 8.81 5.30 20.07
CA GLN A 318 8.64 4.08 20.89
C GLN A 318 8.31 2.83 20.06
N GLY A 319 7.96 3.01 18.79
CA GLY A 319 7.76 1.89 17.89
C GLY A 319 7.85 2.24 16.41
N ILE A 320 7.96 1.20 15.59
CA ILE A 320 7.94 1.28 14.13
C ILE A 320 6.97 0.23 13.59
N ARG A 321 6.08 0.66 12.69
CA ARG A 321 5.38 -0.20 11.74
C ARG A 321 6.13 -0.18 10.43
N LEU A 322 6.48 -1.36 9.91
CA LEU A 322 7.16 -1.49 8.62
C LEU A 322 6.15 -1.64 7.49
N ASP A 323 6.21 -0.71 6.54
CA ASP A 323 5.46 -0.77 5.29
C ASP A 323 6.04 -1.83 4.34
N HIS A 324 5.14 -2.60 3.71
CA HIS A 324 5.43 -3.50 2.61
C HIS A 324 6.70 -4.35 2.78
N ILE A 325 6.79 -5.08 3.90
CA ILE A 325 7.96 -5.90 4.23
C ILE A 325 8.23 -6.96 3.16
N ASP A 326 7.17 -7.44 2.52
CA ASP A 326 7.21 -8.45 1.46
C ASP A 326 7.78 -7.93 0.13
N GLY A 327 8.05 -6.62 -0.01
CA GLY A 327 8.80 -6.06 -1.14
C GLY A 327 10.31 -6.19 -0.98
N LEU A 328 10.81 -6.41 0.25
CA LEU A 328 12.24 -6.46 0.52
C LEU A 328 12.87 -7.76 0.00
N ARG A 329 14.12 -7.67 -0.43
CA ARG A 329 14.85 -8.84 -0.93
C ARG A 329 15.13 -9.89 0.15
N ASP A 330 15.52 -9.44 1.34
CA ASP A 330 15.80 -10.29 2.52
C ASP A 330 15.20 -9.64 3.79
N PRO A 331 13.89 -9.85 4.05
CA PRO A 331 13.21 -9.33 5.23
C PRO A 331 13.85 -9.76 6.55
N ALA A 332 14.34 -11.01 6.62
CA ALA A 332 14.97 -11.55 7.83
C ALA A 332 16.24 -10.78 8.20
N GLN A 333 17.11 -10.54 7.22
CA GLN A 333 18.29 -9.71 7.40
C GLN A 333 17.94 -8.27 7.78
N TYR A 334 16.93 -7.68 7.13
CA TYR A 334 16.47 -6.33 7.44
C TYR A 334 16.04 -6.21 8.91
N CYS A 335 15.18 -7.11 9.40
CA CYS A 335 14.69 -7.10 10.77
C CYS A 335 15.82 -7.26 11.79
N GLN A 336 16.81 -8.11 11.52
CA GLN A 336 17.99 -8.26 12.37
C GLN A 336 18.81 -6.97 12.45
N ARG A 337 19.02 -6.29 11.31
CA ARG A 337 19.73 -5.00 11.26
C ARG A 337 18.98 -3.90 11.98
N LEU A 338 17.66 -3.82 11.80
CA LEU A 338 16.80 -2.85 12.48
C LEU A 338 16.84 -3.04 13.99
N LEU A 339 16.69 -4.28 14.47
CA LEU A 339 16.79 -4.58 15.90
C LEU A 339 18.15 -4.18 16.48
N ARG A 340 19.25 -4.44 15.76
CA ARG A 340 20.59 -4.00 16.18
C ARG A 340 20.68 -2.47 16.24
N LEU A 341 20.22 -1.77 15.20
CA LEU A 341 20.22 -0.31 15.14
C LEU A 341 19.46 0.31 16.31
N ILE A 342 18.30 -0.23 16.66
CA ILE A 342 17.49 0.24 17.79
C ILE A 342 18.23 0.05 19.11
N ARG A 343 18.80 -1.14 19.35
CA ARG A 343 19.59 -1.42 20.56
C ARG A 343 20.80 -0.49 20.69
N GLU A 344 21.50 -0.23 19.58
CA GLU A 344 22.62 0.71 19.54
C GLU A 344 22.18 2.16 19.80
N ALA A 345 21.00 2.55 19.31
CA ALA A 345 20.44 3.90 19.52
C ALA A 345 19.99 4.12 20.98
N GLN A 346 19.43 3.11 21.64
CA GLN A 346 18.95 3.21 23.02
C GLN A 346 20.09 3.19 24.06
N GLY A 347 21.26 2.66 23.70
CA GLY A 347 22.40 2.55 24.61
C GLY A 347 22.10 1.68 25.83
N GLU A 348 22.40 2.20 27.03
CA GLU A 348 22.24 1.46 28.29
C GLU A 348 20.80 1.34 28.78
N THR A 349 19.89 2.22 28.32
CA THR A 349 18.50 2.25 28.80
C THR A 349 17.74 0.96 28.51
N ARG A 350 18.09 0.25 27.42
CA ARG A 350 17.53 -1.05 26.96
C ARG A 350 16.00 -1.13 27.07
N GLU A 351 15.29 -0.01 26.90
CA GLU A 351 13.83 0.01 26.96
C GLU A 351 13.24 -0.87 25.85
N PRO A 352 12.15 -1.61 26.08
CA PRO A 352 11.53 -2.37 25.01
C PRO A 352 11.01 -1.45 23.91
N PHE A 353 11.23 -1.82 22.65
CA PHE A 353 10.83 -1.05 21.47
C PHE A 353 9.83 -1.84 20.63
N TYR A 354 8.69 -1.24 20.30
CA TYR A 354 7.60 -1.95 19.65
C TYR A 354 7.80 -2.01 18.12
N LEU A 355 7.89 -3.22 17.56
CA LEU A 355 8.04 -3.43 16.13
C LEU A 355 6.91 -4.31 15.58
N VAL A 356 6.24 -3.84 14.54
CA VAL A 356 5.26 -4.61 13.77
C VAL A 356 5.48 -4.42 12.27
N MET A 357 4.93 -5.33 11.47
CA MET A 357 5.02 -5.25 10.01
C MET A 357 3.64 -5.29 9.37
N GLU A 358 3.49 -4.56 8.28
CA GLU A 358 2.45 -4.90 7.32
C GLU A 358 2.89 -6.14 6.55
N LYS A 359 2.20 -7.25 6.82
CA LYS A 359 2.32 -8.50 6.08
C LYS A 359 0.93 -9.11 5.96
N ILE A 360 0.57 -9.52 4.76
CA ILE A 360 -0.72 -10.14 4.50
C ILE A 360 -0.55 -11.66 4.58
N LEU A 361 -1.30 -12.30 5.48
CA LEU A 361 -1.32 -13.76 5.63
C LEU A 361 -2.51 -14.32 4.85
N GLY A 362 -2.25 -15.30 3.99
CA GLY A 362 -3.32 -16.14 3.43
C GLY A 362 -3.96 -17.02 4.51
N GLU A 363 -5.09 -17.64 4.18
CA GLU A 363 -5.75 -18.58 5.09
C GLU A 363 -4.83 -19.77 5.40
N GLY A 364 -4.66 -20.07 6.69
CA GLY A 364 -3.74 -21.13 7.16
C GLY A 364 -2.25 -20.79 7.07
N GLU A 365 -1.88 -19.62 6.54
CA GLU A 365 -0.48 -19.19 6.47
C GLU A 365 0.03 -18.81 7.88
N SER A 366 1.18 -19.35 8.27
CA SER A 366 1.86 -18.96 9.50
C SER A 366 2.86 -17.83 9.26
N LEU A 367 2.88 -16.84 10.15
CA LEU A 367 3.85 -15.74 10.09
C LEU A 367 5.27 -16.27 10.35
N PRO A 368 6.25 -16.02 9.45
CA PRO A 368 7.65 -16.32 9.75
C PRO A 368 8.14 -15.51 10.95
N LYS A 369 8.99 -16.13 11.79
CA LYS A 369 9.57 -15.46 12.96
C LYS A 369 10.69 -14.51 12.53
N PHE A 370 10.42 -13.21 12.62
CA PHE A 370 11.40 -12.16 12.35
C PHE A 370 11.95 -11.57 13.65
N ALA A 371 13.25 -11.26 13.66
CA ALA A 371 13.93 -10.73 14.83
C ALA A 371 13.30 -9.41 15.31
N GLY A 372 12.91 -9.36 16.59
CA GLY A 372 12.36 -8.17 17.24
C GLY A 372 10.88 -7.87 16.95
N MET A 373 10.27 -8.58 16.01
CA MET A 373 8.91 -8.29 15.55
C MET A 373 7.85 -8.90 16.48
N GLN A 374 6.83 -8.12 16.79
CA GLN A 374 5.74 -8.48 17.71
C GLN A 374 4.53 -9.11 17.00
N GLY A 375 4.44 -8.96 15.68
CA GLY A 375 3.37 -9.49 14.85
C GLY A 375 3.11 -8.63 13.62
N THR A 376 1.92 -8.79 13.04
CA THR A 376 1.46 -8.02 11.88
C THR A 376 0.67 -6.77 12.30
N THR A 377 0.20 -6.00 11.31
CA THR A 377 -0.83 -4.96 11.47
C THR A 377 -2.26 -5.50 11.62
N GLY A 378 -2.49 -6.81 11.51
CA GLY A 378 -3.69 -7.47 11.97
C GLY A 378 -4.82 -7.73 10.95
N TYR A 379 -4.50 -7.83 9.66
CA TYR A 379 -5.48 -8.17 8.62
C TYR A 379 -6.05 -9.59 8.79
N GLU A 380 -5.23 -10.54 9.26
CA GLU A 380 -5.66 -11.91 9.54
C GLU A 380 -6.79 -11.93 10.58
N TRP A 381 -6.75 -11.04 11.57
CA TRP A 381 -7.78 -10.93 12.59
C TRP A 381 -9.04 -10.26 12.05
N LEU A 382 -8.90 -9.24 11.19
CA LEU A 382 -10.03 -8.62 10.48
C LEU A 382 -10.86 -9.67 9.73
N ASN A 383 -10.18 -10.57 9.01
CA ASN A 383 -10.82 -11.59 8.20
C ASN A 383 -11.41 -12.73 9.06
N LEU A 384 -10.70 -13.19 10.10
CA LEU A 384 -11.23 -14.17 11.06
C LEU A 384 -12.49 -13.67 11.78
N ILE A 385 -12.50 -12.40 12.22
CA ILE A 385 -13.66 -11.77 12.84
C ILE A 385 -14.83 -11.70 11.86
N SER A 386 -14.58 -11.34 10.60
CA SER A 386 -15.65 -11.29 9.59
C SER A 386 -16.27 -12.67 9.35
N ARG A 387 -15.46 -13.75 9.39
CA ARG A 387 -15.93 -15.13 9.18
C ARG A 387 -16.67 -15.73 10.37
N VAL A 388 -16.28 -15.44 11.61
CA VAL A 388 -17.05 -15.93 12.78
C VAL A 388 -18.42 -15.25 12.89
N LEU A 389 -18.56 -14.06 12.31
CA LEU A 389 -19.83 -13.33 12.23
C LEU A 389 -20.71 -13.79 11.04
N LEU A 390 -20.14 -14.46 10.05
CA LEU A 390 -20.85 -14.90 8.83
C LEU A 390 -21.85 -16.02 9.11
N ASP A 391 -23.06 -15.94 8.54
CA ASP A 391 -24.04 -17.04 8.59
C ASP A 391 -23.88 -17.96 7.38
N ASN A 392 -23.50 -19.22 7.62
CA ASN A 392 -23.29 -20.19 6.55
C ASN A 392 -24.57 -20.57 5.81
N ASN A 393 -25.73 -20.50 6.46
CA ASN A 393 -26.98 -21.03 5.91
C ASN A 393 -27.47 -20.26 4.68
N GLY A 394 -27.08 -18.99 4.54
CA GLY A 394 -27.46 -18.18 3.38
C GLY A 394 -26.46 -18.22 2.23
N LEU A 395 -25.27 -18.81 2.40
CA LEU A 395 -24.23 -18.76 1.36
C LEU A 395 -24.67 -19.43 0.06
N ASP A 396 -25.28 -20.61 0.11
CA ASP A 396 -25.79 -21.29 -1.08
C ASP A 396 -26.84 -20.46 -1.83
N THR A 397 -27.68 -19.73 -1.09
CA THR A 397 -28.67 -18.82 -1.68
C THR A 397 -28.01 -17.59 -2.31
N LEU A 398 -26.95 -17.05 -1.68
CA LEU A 398 -26.17 -15.95 -2.25
C LEU A 398 -25.43 -16.40 -3.52
N ASP A 399 -24.84 -17.60 -3.51
CA ASP A 399 -24.18 -18.20 -4.66
C ASP A 399 -25.15 -18.37 -5.83
N GLU A 400 -26.35 -18.91 -5.57
CA GLU A 400 -27.36 -19.06 -6.60
C GLU A 400 -27.85 -17.72 -7.13
N THR A 401 -28.08 -16.75 -6.23
CA THR A 401 -28.51 -15.40 -6.62
C THR A 401 -27.44 -14.73 -7.49
N TRP A 402 -26.17 -14.83 -7.11
CA TRP A 402 -25.08 -14.24 -7.87
C TRP A 402 -24.89 -14.96 -9.21
N ARG A 403 -24.97 -16.29 -9.25
CA ARG A 403 -24.92 -17.09 -10.48
C ARG A 403 -26.02 -16.67 -11.46
N GLN A 404 -27.27 -16.57 -11.00
CA GLN A 404 -28.40 -16.10 -11.80
C GLN A 404 -28.23 -14.64 -12.24
N ALA A 405 -27.68 -13.77 -11.37
CA ALA A 405 -27.52 -12.36 -11.68
C ALA A 405 -26.40 -12.08 -12.69
N SER A 406 -25.29 -12.84 -12.63
CA SER A 406 -24.04 -12.60 -13.36
C SER A 406 -23.78 -13.56 -14.51
N ASN A 407 -24.41 -14.73 -14.51
CA ASN A 407 -24.10 -15.88 -15.38
C ASN A 407 -22.66 -16.40 -15.22
N ILE A 408 -22.06 -16.20 -14.05
CA ILE A 408 -20.73 -16.70 -13.69
C ILE A 408 -20.91 -17.82 -12.66
N ALA A 409 -20.18 -18.92 -12.83
CA ALA A 409 -20.17 -20.02 -11.86
C ALA A 409 -19.58 -19.55 -10.52
N PRO A 410 -20.12 -19.98 -9.36
CA PRO A 410 -19.70 -19.48 -8.06
C PRO A 410 -18.33 -20.00 -7.56
N SER A 411 -17.39 -20.28 -8.47
CA SER A 411 -16.04 -20.77 -8.16
C SER A 411 -15.02 -19.64 -8.23
N PHE A 412 -14.21 -19.48 -7.17
CA PHE A 412 -13.25 -18.39 -7.06
C PHE A 412 -11.93 -18.65 -7.79
N ASP A 413 -11.42 -19.89 -7.75
CA ASP A 413 -10.10 -20.23 -8.31
C ASP A 413 -9.94 -19.86 -9.80
N PRO A 414 -10.94 -20.10 -10.69
CA PRO A 414 -10.84 -19.66 -12.07
C PRO A 414 -10.77 -18.13 -12.22
N VAL A 415 -11.48 -17.39 -11.35
CA VAL A 415 -11.48 -15.92 -11.34
C VAL A 415 -10.11 -15.39 -10.92
N LEU A 416 -9.53 -15.97 -9.85
CA LEU A 416 -8.19 -15.61 -9.40
C LEU A 416 -7.12 -15.95 -10.43
N ARG A 417 -7.17 -17.14 -11.04
CA ARG A 417 -6.22 -17.54 -12.09
C ARG A 417 -6.29 -16.61 -13.30
N ALA A 418 -7.48 -16.29 -13.78
CA ALA A 418 -7.66 -15.33 -14.88
C ALA A 418 -7.21 -13.90 -14.51
N ALA A 419 -7.39 -13.49 -13.25
CA ALA A 419 -6.88 -12.22 -12.75
C ALA A 419 -5.35 -12.22 -12.68
N LYS A 420 -4.72 -13.31 -12.24
CA LYS A 420 -3.26 -13.48 -12.22
C LYS A 420 -2.68 -13.38 -13.63
N GLN A 421 -3.25 -14.11 -14.57
CA GLN A 421 -2.82 -14.05 -15.97
C GLN A 421 -2.91 -12.62 -16.52
N ARG A 422 -4.06 -11.95 -16.34
CA ARG A 422 -4.26 -10.57 -16.79
C ARG A 422 -3.21 -9.61 -16.21
N VAL A 423 -2.93 -9.68 -14.92
CA VAL A 423 -1.97 -8.80 -14.24
C VAL A 423 -0.54 -9.06 -14.70
N MET A 424 -0.15 -10.33 -14.84
CA MET A 424 1.17 -10.72 -15.33
C MET A 424 1.40 -10.26 -16.79
N GLU A 425 0.40 -10.36 -17.65
CA GLU A 425 0.48 -9.95 -19.06
C GLU A 425 0.43 -8.43 -19.28
N THR A 426 -0.10 -7.65 -18.33
CA THR A 426 -0.36 -6.21 -18.53
C THR A 426 0.32 -5.25 -17.55
N LEU A 427 0.39 -5.58 -16.26
CA LEU A 427 0.94 -4.67 -15.24
C LEU A 427 2.40 -5.02 -14.90
N LEU A 428 2.69 -6.32 -14.81
CA LEU A 428 3.98 -6.84 -14.34
C LEU A 428 4.75 -7.61 -15.45
N ALA A 429 4.44 -7.35 -16.71
CA ALA A 429 5.00 -8.07 -17.85
C ALA A 429 6.52 -7.84 -17.99
N SER A 430 6.99 -6.63 -17.72
CA SER A 430 8.41 -6.28 -17.64
C SER A 430 9.13 -7.09 -16.58
N GLU A 431 8.62 -7.10 -15.34
CA GLU A 431 9.22 -7.80 -14.20
C GLU A 431 9.27 -9.31 -14.45
N PHE A 432 8.18 -9.88 -14.99
CA PHE A 432 8.12 -11.28 -15.38
C PHE A 432 9.13 -11.61 -16.49
N THR A 433 9.28 -10.73 -17.48
CA THR A 433 10.27 -10.88 -18.55
C THR A 433 11.70 -10.88 -18.01
N VAL A 434 12.00 -10.07 -16.98
CA VAL A 434 13.31 -10.10 -16.32
C VAL A 434 13.55 -11.45 -15.65
N LEU A 435 12.56 -12.01 -14.96
CA LEU A 435 12.67 -13.32 -14.32
C LEU A 435 12.88 -14.44 -15.34
N ALA A 436 12.10 -14.46 -16.42
CA ALA A 436 12.25 -15.45 -17.50
C ALA A 436 13.65 -15.40 -18.14
N ARG A 437 14.19 -14.19 -18.39
CA ARG A 437 15.56 -14.01 -18.91
C ARG A 437 16.62 -14.48 -17.91
N LEU A 438 16.44 -14.19 -16.62
CA LEU A 438 17.35 -14.66 -15.57
C LEU A 438 17.36 -16.20 -15.51
N LEU A 439 16.19 -16.84 -15.58
CA LEU A 439 16.05 -18.30 -15.60
C LEU A 439 16.73 -18.91 -16.83
N ALA A 440 16.49 -18.36 -18.02
CA ALA A 440 17.13 -18.79 -19.27
C ALA A 440 18.67 -18.64 -19.22
N ARG A 441 19.19 -17.55 -18.62
CA ARG A 441 20.64 -17.35 -18.43
C ARG A 441 21.25 -18.32 -17.41
N ILE A 442 20.46 -18.82 -16.45
CA ILE A 442 20.90 -19.87 -15.52
C ILE A 442 20.96 -21.19 -16.31
N ALA A 443 19.89 -21.56 -17.00
CA ALA A 443 19.79 -22.79 -17.77
C ALA A 443 20.88 -22.90 -18.85
N GLY A 444 21.08 -21.85 -19.65
CA GLY A 444 22.12 -21.77 -20.68
C GLY A 444 23.56 -21.70 -20.14
N GLY A 445 23.73 -21.46 -18.84
CA GLY A 445 25.04 -21.42 -18.20
C GLY A 445 25.67 -22.78 -17.92
N HIS A 446 24.96 -23.89 -18.19
CA HIS A 446 25.41 -25.24 -17.88
C HIS A 446 24.97 -26.25 -18.94
N TYR A 447 25.84 -27.21 -19.27
CA TYR A 447 25.64 -28.14 -20.39
C TYR A 447 24.44 -29.08 -20.22
N ALA A 448 24.06 -29.41 -18.98
CA ALA A 448 22.94 -30.29 -18.66
C ALA A 448 21.56 -29.61 -18.75
N THR A 449 21.52 -28.27 -18.77
CA THR A 449 20.26 -27.50 -18.75
C THR A 449 20.14 -26.55 -19.93
N ARG A 450 21.15 -26.48 -20.81
CA ARG A 450 21.19 -25.53 -21.94
C ARG A 450 20.15 -25.80 -23.03
N ASP A 451 19.60 -27.01 -23.08
CA ASP A 451 18.58 -27.41 -24.06
C ASP A 451 17.16 -27.03 -23.59
N PHE A 452 16.99 -26.55 -22.35
CA PHE A 452 15.75 -25.89 -21.95
C PHE A 452 15.64 -24.56 -22.69
N SER A 453 14.74 -24.50 -23.68
CA SER A 453 14.52 -23.30 -24.47
C SER A 453 13.99 -22.16 -23.60
N ALA A 454 14.33 -20.92 -23.95
CA ALA A 454 13.83 -19.74 -23.23
C ALA A 454 12.30 -19.66 -23.19
N ASP A 455 11.63 -20.17 -24.22
CA ASP A 455 10.17 -20.23 -24.31
C ASP A 455 9.59 -21.26 -23.32
N SER A 456 10.13 -22.49 -23.29
CA SER A 456 9.70 -23.52 -22.34
C SER A 456 9.90 -23.09 -20.88
N LEU A 457 11.02 -22.43 -20.57
CA LEU A 457 11.31 -21.89 -19.23
C LEU A 457 10.36 -20.77 -18.84
N ARG A 458 9.98 -19.92 -19.80
CA ARG A 458 8.98 -18.86 -19.57
C ARG A 458 7.62 -19.47 -19.23
N GLN A 459 7.17 -20.47 -20.00
CA GLN A 459 5.87 -21.13 -19.80
C GLN A 459 5.84 -21.90 -18.46
N ALA A 460 6.90 -22.63 -18.10
CA ALA A 460 7.00 -23.31 -16.82
C ALA A 460 6.95 -22.33 -15.63
N LEU A 461 7.64 -21.19 -15.74
CA LEU A 461 7.61 -20.13 -14.73
C LEU A 461 6.22 -19.46 -14.65
N GLU A 462 5.54 -19.28 -15.79
CA GLU A 462 4.18 -18.76 -15.86
C GLU A 462 3.21 -19.67 -15.11
N LEU A 463 3.22 -20.98 -15.38
CA LEU A 463 2.39 -21.95 -14.66
C LEU A 463 2.67 -21.92 -13.16
N TYR A 464 3.94 -21.90 -12.76
CA TYR A 464 4.32 -21.74 -11.35
C TYR A 464 3.68 -20.50 -10.71
N VAL A 465 3.77 -19.34 -11.36
CA VAL A 465 3.20 -18.07 -10.85
C VAL A 465 1.67 -18.13 -10.75
N LEU A 466 0.99 -18.74 -11.74
CA LEU A 466 -0.47 -18.87 -11.75
C LEU A 466 -0.97 -19.73 -10.57
N HIS A 467 -0.22 -20.78 -10.21
CA HIS A 467 -0.56 -21.68 -9.10
C HIS A 467 -0.07 -21.22 -7.73
N PHE A 468 0.89 -20.30 -7.66
CA PHE A 468 1.52 -19.90 -6.41
C PHE A 468 0.50 -19.32 -5.40
N PRO A 469 0.32 -19.91 -4.19
CA PRO A 469 -0.87 -19.67 -3.37
C PRO A 469 -0.75 -18.52 -2.36
N VAL A 470 0.46 -18.10 -2.01
CA VAL A 470 0.72 -17.09 -0.97
C VAL A 470 1.31 -15.81 -1.57
N TYR A 471 1.47 -14.77 -0.76
CA TYR A 471 2.13 -13.54 -1.21
C TYR A 471 3.59 -13.81 -1.56
N ARG A 472 4.33 -14.54 -0.73
CA ARG A 472 5.72 -14.94 -1.02
C ARG A 472 6.23 -16.03 -0.09
N THR A 473 7.34 -16.63 -0.48
CA THR A 473 8.23 -17.43 0.38
C THR A 473 9.32 -16.56 1.02
N TYR A 474 10.05 -17.14 1.99
CA TYR A 474 11.08 -16.46 2.78
C TYR A 474 12.43 -17.21 2.82
N ILE A 475 12.87 -17.63 1.64
CA ILE A 475 14.21 -18.17 1.37
C ILE A 475 15.28 -17.11 1.67
N THR A 476 16.26 -17.50 2.47
CA THR A 476 17.38 -16.64 2.89
C THR A 476 18.72 -17.18 2.39
N ALA A 477 19.83 -16.52 2.77
CA ALA A 477 21.17 -17.06 2.57
C ALA A 477 21.38 -18.45 3.23
N GLY A 478 20.62 -18.76 4.28
CA GLY A 478 20.64 -20.06 4.96
C GLY A 478 19.85 -21.16 4.25
N GLY A 479 19.20 -20.85 3.11
CA GLY A 479 18.31 -21.76 2.41
C GLY A 479 16.82 -21.56 2.75
N PRO A 480 15.94 -22.35 2.13
CA PRO A 480 14.49 -22.30 2.36
C PRO A 480 14.09 -23.04 3.63
N ALA A 481 13.12 -22.51 4.37
CA ALA A 481 12.52 -23.21 5.50
C ALA A 481 11.67 -24.41 5.03
N PRO A 482 11.35 -25.39 5.90
CA PRO A 482 10.50 -26.53 5.53
C PRO A 482 9.15 -26.13 4.93
N ASN A 483 8.51 -25.09 5.48
CA ASN A 483 7.24 -24.58 4.95
C ASN A 483 7.40 -23.96 3.56
N ASP A 484 8.46 -23.19 3.32
CA ASP A 484 8.74 -22.63 1.99
C ASP A 484 8.98 -23.73 0.95
N ARG A 485 9.73 -24.78 1.33
CA ARG A 485 9.95 -25.95 0.46
C ARG A 485 8.64 -26.65 0.13
N ALA A 486 7.76 -26.86 1.11
CA ALA A 486 6.46 -27.49 0.90
C ALA A 486 5.57 -26.67 -0.04
N VAL A 487 5.49 -25.35 0.15
CA VAL A 487 4.73 -24.45 -0.73
C VAL A 487 5.28 -24.49 -2.16
N ILE A 488 6.61 -24.46 -2.33
CA ILE A 488 7.23 -24.53 -3.66
C ILE A 488 6.92 -25.87 -4.32
N ALA A 489 7.09 -26.99 -3.61
CA ALA A 489 6.84 -28.32 -4.15
C ALA A 489 5.37 -28.51 -4.56
N ASP A 490 4.41 -28.15 -3.71
CA ASP A 490 2.98 -28.21 -4.05
C ASP A 490 2.63 -27.34 -5.26
N THR A 491 3.22 -26.14 -5.34
CA THR A 491 3.03 -25.24 -6.50
C THR A 491 3.61 -25.86 -7.78
N ILE A 492 4.79 -26.49 -7.69
CA ILE A 492 5.44 -27.16 -8.81
C ILE A 492 4.61 -28.33 -9.32
N GLU A 493 4.05 -29.15 -8.42
CA GLU A 493 3.21 -30.28 -8.83
C GLU A 493 1.90 -29.82 -9.50
N LYS A 494 1.27 -28.76 -9.01
CA LYS A 494 0.11 -28.16 -9.67
C LYS A 494 0.46 -27.56 -11.04
N ALA A 495 1.61 -26.91 -11.15
CA ALA A 495 2.10 -26.38 -12.42
C ALA A 495 2.45 -27.50 -13.42
N ARG A 496 3.04 -28.59 -12.93
CA ARG A 496 3.35 -29.80 -13.70
C ARG A 496 2.09 -30.48 -14.22
N ALA A 497 1.02 -30.53 -13.43
CA ALA A 497 -0.26 -31.12 -13.85
C ALA A 497 -0.92 -30.39 -15.03
N ASP A 498 -0.67 -29.08 -15.17
CA ASP A 498 -1.17 -28.26 -16.28
C ASP A 498 -0.17 -28.14 -17.45
N TRP A 499 0.95 -28.88 -17.41
CA TRP A 499 1.99 -28.85 -18.42
C TRP A 499 1.73 -29.83 -19.56
N PHE A 500 1.84 -29.35 -20.80
CA PHE A 500 1.67 -30.15 -22.01
C PHE A 500 2.95 -30.25 -22.87
N GLY A 501 4.09 -29.77 -22.36
CA GLY A 501 5.35 -29.78 -23.11
C GLY A 501 6.16 -31.07 -22.93
N ALA A 502 7.10 -31.32 -23.84
CA ALA A 502 7.80 -32.61 -23.94
C ALA A 502 8.83 -32.92 -22.84
N ASN A 503 9.24 -31.94 -22.01
CA ASN A 503 10.34 -32.10 -21.06
C ASN A 503 9.90 -31.83 -19.62
N GLU A 504 9.60 -32.88 -18.86
CA GLU A 504 9.16 -32.77 -17.46
C GLU A 504 10.28 -32.36 -16.50
N GLY A 505 11.56 -32.61 -16.85
CA GLY A 505 12.72 -32.25 -16.02
C GLY A 505 12.90 -30.74 -15.83
N ILE A 506 12.16 -29.92 -16.60
CA ILE A 506 12.15 -28.47 -16.47
C ILE A 506 11.61 -28.01 -15.10
N PHE A 507 10.65 -28.74 -14.53
CA PHE A 507 10.07 -28.40 -13.23
C PHE A 507 10.97 -28.81 -12.08
N ASP A 508 11.72 -29.91 -12.20
CA ASP A 508 12.75 -30.29 -11.24
C ASP A 508 13.85 -29.23 -11.21
N PHE A 509 14.28 -28.78 -12.40
CA PHE A 509 15.21 -27.66 -12.53
C PHE A 509 14.66 -26.37 -11.91
N LEU A 510 13.41 -25.99 -12.21
CA LEU A 510 12.78 -24.80 -11.66
C LEU A 510 12.69 -24.88 -10.13
N GLN A 511 12.29 -26.03 -9.59
CA GLN A 511 12.25 -26.29 -8.16
C GLN A 511 13.64 -26.13 -7.54
N ASP A 512 14.66 -26.81 -8.08
CA ASP A 512 16.05 -26.75 -7.60
C ASP A 512 16.63 -25.32 -7.64
N VAL A 513 16.24 -24.52 -8.64
CA VAL A 513 16.63 -23.10 -8.73
C VAL A 513 15.94 -22.30 -7.62
N LEU A 514 14.63 -22.48 -7.43
CA LEU A 514 13.84 -21.76 -6.44
C LEU A 514 14.28 -22.10 -5.02
N THR A 515 14.52 -23.37 -4.71
CA THR A 515 14.95 -23.86 -3.39
C THR A 515 16.45 -23.68 -3.12
N LEU A 516 17.21 -23.17 -4.10
CA LEU A 516 18.67 -23.04 -4.09
C LEU A 516 19.43 -24.39 -4.06
N ASP A 517 18.74 -25.52 -4.23
CA ASP A 517 19.35 -26.85 -4.23
C ASP A 517 20.31 -27.05 -5.41
N LEU A 518 20.06 -26.35 -6.53
CA LEU A 518 20.94 -26.35 -7.71
C LEU A 518 22.39 -25.94 -7.39
N VAL A 519 22.58 -25.13 -6.33
CA VAL A 519 23.89 -24.59 -5.91
C VAL A 519 24.23 -24.96 -4.47
N ALA A 520 23.57 -26.00 -3.95
CA ALA A 520 23.85 -26.57 -2.65
C ALA A 520 25.25 -27.23 -2.66
N PRO A 521 26.05 -27.08 -1.59
CA PRO A 521 27.40 -27.64 -1.51
C PRO A 521 27.47 -29.15 -1.80
N GLU A 522 26.45 -29.90 -1.39
CA GLU A 522 26.37 -31.37 -1.55
C GLU A 522 26.16 -31.81 -3.01
N ARG A 523 25.50 -30.97 -3.82
CA ARG A 523 25.33 -31.18 -5.27
C ARG A 523 26.41 -30.48 -6.10
N ALA A 524 27.21 -29.60 -5.49
CA ALA A 524 28.26 -28.84 -6.14
C ALA A 524 29.49 -29.71 -6.43
N THR A 525 29.53 -30.38 -7.58
CA THR A 525 30.78 -30.98 -8.05
C THR A 525 31.78 -29.88 -8.45
N ARG A 526 33.09 -30.08 -8.18
CA ARG A 526 34.16 -29.10 -8.44
C ARG A 526 34.30 -28.65 -9.92
N ARG A 527 33.58 -29.25 -10.87
CA ARG A 527 33.80 -29.06 -12.32
C ARG A 527 32.67 -28.36 -13.08
N ALA A 528 31.46 -28.24 -12.55
CA ALA A 528 30.38 -27.52 -13.26
C ALA A 528 29.22 -27.17 -12.32
N THR A 529 29.22 -25.98 -11.73
CA THR A 529 28.05 -25.48 -10.98
C THR A 529 27.45 -24.30 -11.70
N HIS A 530 26.12 -24.26 -11.78
CA HIS A 530 25.41 -23.05 -12.18
C HIS A 530 25.88 -21.87 -11.31
N GLY A 531 25.95 -20.67 -11.89
CA GLY A 531 26.46 -19.51 -11.16
C GLY A 531 25.65 -19.20 -9.89
N ARG A 532 26.21 -19.47 -8.70
CA ARG A 532 25.56 -19.29 -7.39
C ARG A 532 24.89 -17.92 -7.23
N ASN A 533 25.57 -16.85 -7.66
CA ASN A 533 25.03 -15.50 -7.59
C ASN A 533 23.81 -15.30 -8.52
N ARG A 534 23.77 -15.95 -9.69
CA ARG A 534 22.64 -15.87 -10.62
C ARG A 534 21.43 -16.61 -10.06
N VAL A 535 21.62 -17.83 -9.56
CA VAL A 535 20.56 -18.65 -8.93
C VAL A 535 19.97 -17.92 -7.73
N ARG A 536 20.80 -17.42 -6.82
CA ARG A 536 20.34 -16.64 -5.67
C ARG A 536 19.66 -15.33 -6.08
N ARG A 537 20.14 -14.63 -7.11
CA ARG A 537 19.49 -13.42 -7.63
C ARG A 537 18.09 -13.76 -8.15
N PHE A 538 17.94 -14.84 -8.92
CA PHE A 538 16.65 -15.25 -9.45
C PHE A 538 15.67 -15.61 -8.33
N ALA A 539 16.03 -16.56 -7.45
CA ALA A 539 15.14 -17.03 -6.39
C ALA A 539 14.65 -15.88 -5.49
N LEU A 540 15.56 -15.01 -5.04
CA LEU A 540 15.17 -13.86 -4.21
C LEU A 540 14.31 -12.84 -4.97
N LYS A 541 14.53 -12.65 -6.28
CA LYS A 541 13.74 -11.73 -7.10
C LYS A 541 12.34 -12.27 -7.40
N VAL A 542 12.18 -13.60 -7.51
CA VAL A 542 10.85 -14.25 -7.55
C VAL A 542 10.06 -13.88 -6.29
N GLN A 543 10.66 -13.93 -5.10
CA GLN A 543 9.97 -13.56 -3.86
C GLN A 543 9.55 -12.08 -3.80
N GLN A 544 10.29 -11.18 -4.46
CA GLN A 544 9.92 -9.77 -4.57
C GLN A 544 8.85 -9.52 -5.65
N PHE A 545 8.61 -10.48 -6.54
CA PHE A 545 7.61 -10.42 -7.60
C PHE A 545 6.28 -11.02 -7.16
N THR A 546 6.28 -12.16 -6.45
CA THR A 546 5.05 -12.87 -6.08
C THR A 546 4.13 -12.03 -5.17
N GLY A 547 4.70 -11.16 -4.32
CA GLY A 547 3.91 -10.30 -3.43
C GLY A 547 3.07 -9.27 -4.21
N PRO A 548 3.70 -8.40 -5.03
CA PRO A 548 3.00 -7.56 -6.00
C PRO A 548 2.02 -8.31 -6.89
N MET A 549 2.43 -9.49 -7.38
CA MET A 549 1.60 -10.33 -8.22
C MET A 549 0.29 -10.68 -7.52
N MET A 550 0.38 -11.21 -6.29
CA MET A 550 -0.79 -11.56 -5.48
C MET A 550 -1.64 -10.32 -5.16
N ALA A 551 -1.05 -9.24 -4.67
CA ALA A 551 -1.79 -8.02 -4.33
C ALA A 551 -2.58 -7.47 -5.53
N LYS A 552 -1.94 -7.36 -6.70
CA LYS A 552 -2.59 -6.81 -7.90
C LYS A 552 -3.61 -7.75 -8.51
N SER A 553 -3.40 -9.08 -8.46
CA SER A 553 -4.34 -10.05 -9.01
C SER A 553 -5.49 -10.40 -8.08
N LEU A 554 -5.22 -10.62 -6.79
CA LEU A 554 -6.23 -10.99 -5.82
C LEU A 554 -7.01 -9.75 -5.39
N GLU A 555 -6.33 -8.79 -4.77
CA GLU A 555 -6.99 -7.70 -4.09
C GLU A 555 -7.50 -6.61 -5.03
N ASP A 556 -6.72 -6.27 -6.04
CA ASP A 556 -7.02 -5.17 -6.98
C ASP A 556 -7.61 -5.68 -8.30
N THR A 557 -7.95 -6.97 -8.41
CA THR A 557 -8.61 -7.51 -9.61
C THR A 557 -9.67 -8.57 -9.28
N ALA A 558 -9.31 -9.70 -8.66
CA ALA A 558 -10.24 -10.81 -8.41
C ALA A 558 -11.37 -10.42 -7.44
N PHE A 559 -11.07 -9.65 -6.39
CA PHE A 559 -12.08 -9.07 -5.49
C PHE A 559 -13.03 -8.08 -6.17
N TYR A 560 -12.67 -7.57 -7.34
CA TYR A 560 -13.54 -6.74 -8.17
C TYR A 560 -14.21 -7.52 -9.30
N ARG A 561 -14.10 -8.86 -9.32
CA ARG A 561 -14.76 -9.75 -10.29
C ARG A 561 -15.66 -10.80 -9.64
N TYR A 562 -15.31 -11.25 -8.43
CA TYR A 562 -16.06 -12.26 -7.69
C TYR A 562 -16.96 -11.56 -6.66
N HIS A 563 -18.28 -11.55 -6.87
CA HIS A 563 -19.19 -10.68 -6.10
C HIS A 563 -20.17 -11.45 -5.22
N ARG A 564 -19.86 -12.70 -4.85
CA ARG A 564 -20.70 -13.51 -3.94
C ARG A 564 -21.11 -12.73 -2.70
N LEU A 565 -20.14 -12.20 -1.95
CA LEU A 565 -20.37 -11.38 -0.77
C LEU A 565 -19.20 -10.42 -0.54
N LEU A 566 -19.41 -9.11 -0.78
CA LEU A 566 -18.34 -8.12 -0.73
C LEU A 566 -17.69 -7.93 0.66
N ALA A 567 -18.31 -8.45 1.73
CA ALA A 567 -17.72 -8.44 3.08
C ALA A 567 -16.43 -9.27 3.16
N LEU A 568 -16.32 -10.32 2.33
CA LEU A 568 -15.18 -11.24 2.29
C LEU A 568 -14.08 -10.79 1.31
N ASN A 569 -14.41 -9.83 0.44
CA ASN A 569 -13.51 -9.25 -0.55
C ASN A 569 -12.65 -8.16 0.10
N GLU A 570 -11.81 -8.56 1.05
CA GLU A 570 -10.92 -7.68 1.79
C GLU A 570 -9.44 -8.05 1.70
N VAL A 571 -8.57 -7.10 1.98
CA VAL A 571 -7.12 -7.30 2.06
C VAL A 571 -6.82 -8.49 2.99
N GLY A 572 -6.13 -9.51 2.44
CA GLY A 572 -5.83 -10.78 3.13
C GLY A 572 -7.00 -11.73 3.34
N GLY A 573 -8.18 -11.41 2.80
CA GLY A 573 -9.36 -12.26 2.87
C GLY A 573 -9.35 -13.34 1.80
N ASP A 574 -10.19 -14.35 1.98
CA ASP A 574 -10.57 -15.28 0.94
C ASP A 574 -12.04 -15.02 0.56
N ALA A 575 -12.27 -14.66 -0.70
CA ALA A 575 -13.61 -14.35 -1.20
C ALA A 575 -14.53 -15.58 -1.24
N ALA A 576 -13.95 -16.79 -1.29
CA ALA A 576 -14.64 -18.07 -1.22
C ALA A 576 -14.85 -18.58 0.22
N ALA A 577 -14.28 -17.92 1.23
CA ALA A 577 -14.32 -18.36 2.62
C ALA A 577 -15.73 -18.63 3.14
N THR A 578 -15.88 -19.65 3.97
CA THR A 578 -17.13 -19.99 4.67
C THR A 578 -17.12 -19.47 6.11
N SER A 579 -18.25 -19.65 6.80
CA SER A 579 -18.34 -19.27 8.21
C SER A 579 -17.31 -20.02 9.06
N LEU A 580 -16.79 -19.36 10.08
CA LEU A 580 -15.84 -19.97 11.01
C LEU A 580 -16.57 -20.41 12.28
N PRO A 581 -16.48 -21.68 12.70
CA PRO A 581 -17.03 -22.10 13.98
C PRO A 581 -16.42 -21.31 15.15
N VAL A 582 -17.25 -20.96 16.13
CA VAL A 582 -16.82 -20.20 17.32
C VAL A 582 -15.66 -20.89 18.05
N LYS A 583 -15.68 -22.23 18.14
CA LYS A 583 -14.57 -22.99 18.71
C LYS A 583 -13.26 -22.75 17.96
N THR A 584 -13.27 -22.81 16.62
CA THR A 584 -12.07 -22.59 15.79
C THR A 584 -11.56 -21.17 15.94
N PHE A 585 -12.45 -20.18 16.07
CA PHE A 585 -12.07 -18.81 16.42
C PHE A 585 -11.34 -18.74 17.77
N HIS A 586 -11.86 -19.39 18.82
CA HIS A 586 -11.21 -19.44 20.13
C HIS A 586 -9.87 -20.18 20.10
N ASP A 587 -9.77 -21.30 19.40
CA ASP A 587 -8.51 -22.03 19.20
C ASP A 587 -7.46 -21.11 18.55
N ALA A 588 -7.86 -20.30 17.55
CA ALA A 588 -6.99 -19.31 16.92
C ALA A 588 -6.58 -18.17 17.88
N MET A 589 -7.48 -17.70 18.75
CA MET A 589 -7.16 -16.72 19.78
C MET A 589 -6.17 -17.26 20.83
N GLN A 590 -6.29 -18.53 21.21
CA GLN A 590 -5.34 -19.20 22.11
C GLN A 590 -3.96 -19.38 21.45
N ALA A 591 -3.92 -19.79 20.19
CA ALA A 591 -2.67 -19.86 19.43
C ALA A 591 -2.00 -18.49 19.33
N ARG A 592 -2.77 -17.44 19.02
CA ARG A 592 -2.28 -16.06 19.00
C ARG A 592 -1.68 -15.61 20.34
N ALA A 593 -2.36 -15.88 21.44
CA ALA A 593 -1.89 -15.54 22.78
C ALA A 593 -0.51 -16.14 23.09
N LYS A 594 -0.22 -17.32 22.52
CA LYS A 594 1.08 -17.98 22.64
C LYS A 594 2.14 -17.42 21.67
N ASP A 595 1.78 -17.26 20.40
CA ASP A 595 2.76 -17.06 19.33
C ASP A 595 3.00 -15.60 18.95
N SER A 596 1.99 -14.73 19.09
CA SER A 596 2.07 -13.30 18.74
C SER A 596 1.12 -12.46 19.61
N PRO A 597 1.32 -12.44 20.94
CA PRO A 597 0.40 -11.78 21.88
C PRO A 597 0.29 -10.27 21.68
N HIS A 598 1.29 -9.66 21.05
CA HIS A 598 1.42 -8.22 20.88
C HIS A 598 1.28 -7.75 19.43
N GLY A 599 0.90 -8.65 18.51
CA GLY A 599 0.48 -8.28 17.16
C GLY A 599 -0.82 -7.45 17.19
N MET A 600 -0.98 -6.53 16.24
CA MET A 600 -2.16 -5.67 16.20
C MET A 600 -3.43 -6.47 15.85
N THR A 601 -4.58 -5.99 16.32
CA THR A 601 -5.89 -6.36 15.76
C THR A 601 -6.42 -5.16 15.01
N ALA A 602 -6.67 -5.33 13.71
CA ALA A 602 -7.29 -4.32 12.89
C ALA A 602 -8.71 -4.72 12.53
N THR A 603 -9.60 -3.74 12.50
CA THR A 603 -10.95 -3.86 11.94
C THR A 603 -11.14 -2.91 10.77
N ALA A 604 -10.46 -1.78 10.71
CA ALA A 604 -10.39 -0.93 9.52
C ALA A 604 -8.99 -0.35 9.39
N THR A 605 -8.44 -0.30 8.18
CA THR A 605 -7.13 0.33 7.95
C THR A 605 -7.27 1.45 6.93
N HIS A 606 -6.16 2.15 6.68
CA HIS A 606 -6.10 3.06 5.55
C HIS A 606 -5.96 2.33 4.22
N ASP A 607 -5.93 0.98 4.17
CA ASP A 607 -5.87 0.18 2.94
C ASP A 607 -7.06 -0.74 2.70
N THR A 608 -7.81 -1.07 3.76
CA THR A 608 -9.06 -1.84 3.67
C THR A 608 -9.95 -1.34 2.54
N LYS A 609 -10.46 -2.28 1.73
CA LYS A 609 -11.31 -1.99 0.59
C LYS A 609 -12.67 -1.44 1.05
N ARG A 610 -13.10 -1.70 2.29
CA ARG A 610 -14.30 -1.12 2.94
C ARG A 610 -14.05 -0.84 4.43
N GLY A 611 -14.82 0.05 5.05
CA GLY A 611 -14.80 0.24 6.50
C GLY A 611 -15.44 -0.92 7.26
N GLU A 612 -15.14 -1.08 8.55
CA GLU A 612 -15.68 -2.16 9.39
C GLU A 612 -17.21 -2.19 9.43
N ASP A 613 -17.85 -1.03 9.63
CA ASP A 613 -19.32 -0.92 9.65
C ASP A 613 -19.96 -1.33 8.31
N ALA A 614 -19.30 -0.98 7.20
CA ALA A 614 -19.79 -1.35 5.87
C ALA A 614 -19.74 -2.88 5.69
N ARG A 615 -18.69 -3.54 6.18
CA ARG A 615 -18.61 -5.00 6.15
C ARG A 615 -19.58 -5.65 7.12
N ALA A 616 -19.77 -5.10 8.31
CA ALA A 616 -20.76 -5.59 9.27
C ALA A 616 -22.18 -5.60 8.68
N ARG A 617 -22.56 -4.53 7.95
CA ARG A 617 -23.84 -4.48 7.22
C ARG A 617 -23.92 -5.51 6.10
N LEU A 618 -22.83 -5.68 5.35
CA LEU A 618 -22.80 -6.66 4.25
C LEU A 618 -22.93 -8.09 4.77
N LEU A 619 -22.36 -8.43 5.93
CA LEU A 619 -22.49 -9.77 6.52
C LEU A 619 -23.96 -10.15 6.81
N VAL A 620 -24.84 -9.18 7.05
CA VAL A 620 -26.29 -9.43 7.24
C VAL A 620 -26.95 -10.02 5.98
N LEU A 621 -26.36 -9.83 4.80
CA LEU A 621 -26.89 -10.42 3.56
C LEU A 621 -26.92 -11.95 3.62
N SER A 622 -26.02 -12.60 4.37
CA SER A 622 -26.06 -14.05 4.54
C SER A 622 -27.17 -14.51 5.50
N GLU A 623 -27.60 -13.69 6.45
CA GLU A 623 -28.74 -14.01 7.32
C GLU A 623 -30.08 -13.84 6.59
N LEU A 624 -30.14 -12.88 5.67
CA LEU A 624 -31.36 -12.49 4.93
C LEU A 624 -31.26 -12.84 3.44
N ALA A 625 -30.58 -13.95 3.11
CA ALA A 625 -30.22 -14.27 1.73
C ALA A 625 -31.43 -14.40 0.78
N GLY A 626 -32.54 -14.99 1.25
CA GLY A 626 -33.78 -15.10 0.45
C GLY A 626 -34.46 -13.75 0.18
N GLU A 627 -34.42 -12.83 1.16
CA GLU A 627 -34.94 -11.48 0.97
C GLU A 627 -34.05 -10.66 0.03
N TRP A 628 -32.73 -10.80 0.18
CA TRP A 628 -31.74 -10.22 -0.73
C TRP A 628 -31.95 -10.69 -2.17
N ALA A 629 -32.14 -12.00 -2.40
CA ALA A 629 -32.41 -12.56 -3.71
C ALA A 629 -33.66 -11.93 -4.35
N SER A 630 -34.74 -11.85 -3.58
CA SER A 630 -36.00 -11.24 -4.02
C SER A 630 -35.84 -9.75 -4.34
N LEU A 631 -35.06 -9.01 -3.54
CA LEU A 631 -34.79 -7.60 -3.75
C LEU A 631 -33.93 -7.32 -4.98
N VAL A 632 -32.86 -8.11 -5.18
CA VAL A 632 -32.01 -8.01 -6.38
C VAL A 632 -32.85 -8.19 -7.64
N GLY A 633 -33.75 -9.19 -7.67
CA GLY A 633 -34.68 -9.39 -8.79
C GLY A 633 -35.53 -8.15 -9.06
N ARG A 634 -36.15 -7.58 -8.02
CA ARG A 634 -36.97 -6.36 -8.12
C ARG A 634 -36.16 -5.14 -8.59
N TRP A 635 -34.95 -4.95 -8.05
CA TRP A 635 -34.12 -3.82 -8.43
C TRP A 635 -33.60 -3.94 -9.86
N LYS A 636 -33.23 -5.14 -10.33
CA LYS A 636 -32.86 -5.36 -11.74
C LYS A 636 -34.00 -4.96 -12.67
N SER A 637 -35.24 -5.35 -12.37
CA SER A 637 -36.41 -4.94 -13.16
C SER A 637 -36.64 -3.43 -13.10
N PHE A 638 -36.58 -2.83 -11.91
CA PHE A 638 -36.81 -1.39 -11.73
C PHE A 638 -35.73 -0.53 -12.40
N ASN A 639 -34.47 -0.96 -12.31
CA ASN A 639 -33.31 -0.22 -12.81
C ASN A 639 -32.99 -0.52 -14.27
N ALA A 640 -33.74 -1.40 -14.94
CA ALA A 640 -33.55 -1.73 -16.35
C ALA A 640 -33.53 -0.47 -17.25
N ARG A 641 -34.33 0.55 -16.93
CA ARG A 641 -34.36 1.85 -17.64
C ARG A 641 -33.10 2.71 -17.48
N HIS A 642 -32.23 2.37 -16.53
CA HIS A 642 -30.98 3.08 -16.24
C HIS A 642 -29.75 2.32 -16.74
N ILE A 643 -29.95 1.17 -17.38
CA ILE A 643 -28.89 0.42 -18.06
C ILE A 643 -28.67 1.04 -19.44
N VAL A 644 -27.42 1.36 -19.73
CA VAL A 644 -27.02 1.82 -21.07
C VAL A 644 -26.61 0.61 -21.89
N THR A 645 -27.19 0.48 -23.09
CA THR A 645 -26.84 -0.55 -24.07
C THR A 645 -26.37 0.08 -25.37
N GLU A 646 -25.18 -0.29 -25.83
CA GLU A 646 -24.60 0.19 -27.09
C GLU A 646 -23.93 -1.00 -27.81
N GLY A 647 -24.53 -1.45 -28.91
CA GLY A 647 -24.13 -2.70 -29.58
C GLY A 647 -24.20 -3.89 -28.62
N ASN A 648 -23.08 -4.60 -28.45
CA ASN A 648 -22.96 -5.74 -27.53
C ASN A 648 -22.61 -5.32 -26.08
N MET A 649 -22.44 -4.02 -25.81
CA MET A 649 -22.07 -3.52 -24.49
C MET A 649 -23.31 -3.29 -23.64
N ARG A 650 -23.27 -3.74 -22.39
CA ARG A 650 -24.23 -3.40 -21.33
C ARG A 650 -23.49 -2.73 -20.18
N ALA A 651 -23.89 -1.52 -19.81
CA ALA A 651 -23.25 -0.73 -18.75
C ALA A 651 -24.27 -0.32 -17.67
N PRO A 652 -24.07 -0.74 -16.39
CA PRO A 652 -23.08 -1.71 -15.92
C PRO A 652 -23.32 -3.13 -16.46
N SER A 653 -22.29 -3.97 -16.47
CA SER A 653 -22.45 -5.40 -16.77
C SER A 653 -23.27 -6.09 -15.67
N PRO A 654 -23.91 -7.25 -15.93
CA PRO A 654 -24.80 -7.87 -14.94
C PRO A 654 -24.13 -8.20 -13.60
N ALA A 655 -22.87 -8.68 -13.65
CA ALA A 655 -22.06 -8.93 -12.46
C ALA A 655 -21.75 -7.62 -11.70
N PHE A 656 -21.37 -6.57 -12.43
CA PHE A 656 -21.02 -5.28 -11.84
C PHE A 656 -22.23 -4.56 -11.24
N GLU A 657 -23.41 -4.68 -11.86
CA GLU A 657 -24.68 -4.19 -11.32
C GLU A 657 -24.98 -4.82 -9.95
N TYR A 658 -24.80 -6.14 -9.82
CA TYR A 658 -24.95 -6.85 -8.55
C TYR A 658 -23.98 -6.35 -7.47
N MET A 659 -22.72 -6.11 -7.85
CA MET A 659 -21.72 -5.50 -6.96
C MET A 659 -22.17 -4.13 -6.47
N LEU A 660 -22.76 -3.30 -7.34
CA LEU A 660 -23.19 -1.95 -6.99
C LEU A 660 -24.31 -1.97 -5.94
N TYR A 661 -25.25 -2.91 -6.02
CA TYR A 661 -26.28 -3.08 -5.00
C TYR A 661 -25.69 -3.38 -3.62
N GLN A 662 -24.73 -4.29 -3.51
CA GLN A 662 -24.05 -4.55 -2.24
C GLN A 662 -23.27 -3.32 -1.75
N ALA A 663 -22.52 -2.65 -2.63
CA ALA A 663 -21.74 -1.47 -2.26
C ALA A 663 -22.64 -0.32 -1.73
N LEU A 664 -23.84 -0.17 -2.30
CA LEU A 664 -24.83 0.79 -1.82
C LEU A 664 -25.31 0.44 -0.40
N ILE A 665 -25.66 -0.81 -0.14
CA ILE A 665 -26.08 -1.26 1.21
C ILE A 665 -24.95 -1.02 2.23
N GLY A 666 -23.72 -1.42 1.90
CA GLY A 666 -22.58 -1.26 2.80
C GLY A 666 -22.31 0.21 3.14
N ALA A 667 -22.41 1.11 2.16
CA ALA A 667 -22.07 2.52 2.34
C ALA A 667 -23.27 3.43 2.68
N TRP A 668 -24.48 2.89 2.83
CA TRP A 668 -25.72 3.68 2.87
C TRP A 668 -25.70 4.75 3.98
N PRO A 669 -25.95 6.04 3.65
CA PRO A 669 -25.92 7.12 4.63
C PRO A 669 -27.27 7.25 5.34
N GLN A 670 -27.33 8.05 6.42
CA GLN A 670 -28.61 8.45 7.04
C GLN A 670 -29.43 9.35 6.10
N THR A 671 -28.75 10.20 5.34
CA THR A 671 -29.35 11.08 4.32
C THR A 671 -28.57 10.94 3.02
N ILE A 672 -29.28 10.69 1.91
CA ILE A 672 -28.67 10.69 0.59
C ILE A 672 -28.52 12.15 0.14
N ASP A 673 -27.27 12.59 -0.06
CA ASP A 673 -26.92 13.92 -0.54
C ASP A 673 -26.06 13.84 -1.83
N ALA A 674 -25.78 15.00 -2.42
CA ALA A 674 -24.97 15.09 -3.62
C ALA A 674 -23.55 14.54 -3.42
N ASP A 675 -22.98 14.71 -2.22
CA ASP A 675 -21.66 14.21 -1.86
C ASP A 675 -21.64 12.68 -1.85
N PHE A 676 -22.64 12.02 -1.28
CA PHE A 676 -22.77 10.56 -1.33
C PHE A 676 -22.86 10.06 -2.76
N LEU A 677 -23.66 10.70 -3.62
CA LEU A 677 -23.78 10.33 -5.02
C LEU A 677 -22.45 10.47 -5.77
N ALA A 678 -21.77 11.62 -5.62
CA ALA A 678 -20.46 11.86 -6.23
C ALA A 678 -19.44 10.82 -5.77
N ARG A 679 -19.42 10.54 -4.48
CA ARG A 679 -18.59 9.49 -3.88
C ARG A 679 -18.88 8.13 -4.52
N MET A 680 -20.15 7.72 -4.62
CA MET A 680 -20.55 6.43 -5.21
C MET A 680 -20.17 6.30 -6.67
N LYS A 681 -20.34 7.35 -7.49
CA LYS A 681 -19.87 7.37 -8.89
C LYS A 681 -18.36 7.16 -8.99
N ALA A 682 -17.58 7.90 -8.19
CA ALA A 682 -16.13 7.74 -8.16
C ALA A 682 -15.69 6.32 -7.75
N TYR A 683 -16.40 5.69 -6.80
CA TYR A 683 -16.14 4.29 -6.44
C TYR A 683 -16.52 3.33 -7.56
N ALA A 684 -17.65 3.54 -8.24
CA ALA A 684 -18.08 2.68 -9.33
C ALA A 684 -17.06 2.69 -10.48
N ILE A 685 -16.57 3.87 -10.89
CA ILE A 685 -15.50 3.98 -11.89
C ILE A 685 -14.22 3.28 -11.42
N LYS A 686 -13.79 3.54 -10.19
CA LYS A 686 -12.61 2.87 -9.62
C LYS A 686 -12.78 1.35 -9.64
N ALA A 687 -13.88 0.83 -9.11
CA ALA A 687 -14.14 -0.59 -9.02
C ALA A 687 -14.18 -1.26 -10.41
N ALA A 688 -14.77 -0.59 -11.42
CA ALA A 688 -14.79 -1.08 -12.80
C ALA A 688 -13.37 -1.13 -13.40
N ARG A 689 -12.56 -0.10 -13.18
CA ARG A 689 -11.17 -0.05 -13.64
C ARG A 689 -10.28 -1.07 -12.92
N GLU A 690 -10.50 -1.33 -11.64
CA GLU A 690 -9.82 -2.39 -10.89
C GLU A 690 -10.23 -3.78 -11.40
N ALA A 691 -11.51 -3.98 -11.74
CA ALA A 691 -11.98 -5.25 -12.31
C ALA A 691 -11.28 -5.59 -13.64
N LYS A 692 -10.84 -4.60 -14.44
CA LYS A 692 -10.12 -4.83 -15.71
C LYS A 692 -10.88 -5.75 -16.68
N ALA A 693 -12.21 -5.77 -16.60
CA ALA A 693 -13.08 -6.62 -17.42
C ALA A 693 -13.59 -5.82 -18.63
N GLU A 694 -14.31 -4.71 -18.39
CA GLU A 694 -14.87 -3.85 -19.44
C GLU A 694 -14.12 -2.52 -19.62
N THR A 695 -13.45 -2.03 -18.57
CA THR A 695 -12.60 -0.83 -18.58
C THR A 695 -11.37 -1.06 -17.71
N SER A 696 -10.34 -0.23 -17.85
CA SER A 696 -9.11 -0.31 -17.05
C SER A 696 -8.44 1.05 -16.92
N TRP A 697 -7.48 1.19 -16.00
CA TRP A 697 -6.64 2.37 -15.91
C TRP A 697 -5.74 2.57 -17.15
N LEU A 698 -5.32 1.48 -17.80
CA LEU A 698 -4.44 1.53 -18.98
C LEU A 698 -5.16 1.95 -20.25
N ASN A 699 -6.38 1.43 -20.41
CA ASN A 699 -7.26 1.68 -21.55
C ASN A 699 -8.69 1.88 -21.02
N PRO A 700 -9.04 3.11 -20.57
CA PRO A 700 -10.40 3.43 -20.17
C PRO A 700 -11.37 3.27 -21.34
N GLN A 701 -12.56 2.74 -21.08
CA GLN A 701 -13.63 2.62 -22.08
C GLN A 701 -14.73 3.66 -21.79
N PRO A 702 -14.70 4.85 -22.42
CA PRO A 702 -15.52 5.99 -22.00
C PRO A 702 -17.03 5.71 -22.09
N ALA A 703 -17.47 4.91 -23.06
CA ALA A 703 -18.88 4.59 -23.21
C ALA A 703 -19.42 3.72 -22.05
N TYR A 704 -18.65 2.72 -21.62
CA TYR A 704 -18.98 1.90 -20.46
C TYR A 704 -18.95 2.73 -19.17
N GLU A 705 -17.92 3.56 -19.00
CA GLU A 705 -17.77 4.41 -17.81
C GLU A 705 -18.92 5.41 -17.67
N ARG A 706 -19.38 6.03 -18.76
CA ARG A 706 -20.59 6.87 -18.74
C ARG A 706 -21.82 6.11 -18.27
N GLY A 707 -22.04 4.89 -18.76
CA GLY A 707 -23.17 4.06 -18.33
C GLY A 707 -23.09 3.71 -16.83
N VAL A 708 -21.89 3.39 -16.33
CA VAL A 708 -21.63 3.15 -14.91
C VAL A 708 -21.86 4.40 -14.05
N GLU A 709 -21.57 5.61 -14.53
CA GLU A 709 -21.83 6.86 -13.81
C GLU A 709 -23.30 7.26 -13.78
N ILE A 710 -24.04 6.97 -14.86
CA ILE A 710 -25.48 7.23 -14.97
C ILE A 710 -26.24 6.36 -13.98
N PHE A 711 -25.86 5.09 -13.84
CA PHE A 711 -26.60 4.12 -13.05
C PHE A 711 -26.84 4.56 -11.58
N PRO A 712 -25.84 4.99 -10.79
CA PRO A 712 -26.06 5.54 -9.45
C PRO A 712 -26.88 6.85 -9.41
N GLY A 713 -26.92 7.64 -10.49
CA GLY A 713 -27.33 9.05 -10.46
C GLY A 713 -28.49 9.47 -11.35
N ALA A 714 -29.22 8.53 -11.96
CA ALA A 714 -30.30 8.86 -12.88
C ALA A 714 -31.54 9.40 -12.13
N ASP A 715 -31.65 10.73 -12.03
CA ASP A 715 -32.75 11.52 -11.45
C ASP A 715 -32.89 11.42 -9.92
N SER A 716 -32.53 12.50 -9.21
CA SER A 716 -32.65 12.64 -7.75
C SER A 716 -34.08 12.49 -7.18
N ARG A 717 -35.11 12.37 -8.04
CA ARG A 717 -36.49 12.07 -7.64
C ARG A 717 -36.96 10.65 -8.00
N CYS A 718 -36.22 9.95 -8.87
CA CYS A 718 -36.64 8.69 -9.49
C CYS A 718 -35.51 7.65 -9.71
N GLY A 719 -34.29 7.90 -9.24
CA GLY A 719 -33.12 7.05 -9.49
C GLY A 719 -33.02 5.83 -8.60
N PRO A 720 -32.15 4.86 -8.97
CA PRO A 720 -31.97 3.59 -8.27
C PRO A 720 -31.75 3.76 -6.78
N ILE A 721 -30.98 4.79 -6.39
CA ILE A 721 -30.62 5.11 -5.00
C ILE A 721 -31.78 5.74 -4.22
N THR A 722 -32.70 6.44 -4.87
CA THR A 722 -33.79 7.18 -4.17
C THR A 722 -35.02 6.31 -3.88
N ARG A 723 -35.11 5.13 -4.50
CA ARG A 723 -36.22 4.19 -4.35
C ARG A 723 -35.75 2.75 -4.24
N ILE A 724 -34.71 2.48 -3.46
CA ILE A 724 -34.47 1.12 -2.95
C ILE A 724 -35.45 0.91 -1.79
N PRO A 725 -36.61 0.26 -1.98
CA PRO A 725 -37.55 0.07 -0.88
C PRO A 725 -36.93 -0.99 0.06
N ALA A 726 -37.18 -0.88 1.37
CA ALA A 726 -36.78 -1.86 2.38
C ALA A 726 -35.28 -2.00 2.71
N VAL A 727 -34.43 -0.99 2.40
CA VAL A 727 -33.04 -0.96 2.91
C VAL A 727 -33.00 -0.92 4.44
N ASP A 728 -34.01 -0.29 5.06
CA ASP A 728 -34.16 -0.15 6.52
C ASP A 728 -34.05 -1.49 7.27
N ARG A 729 -34.42 -2.60 6.61
CA ARG A 729 -34.35 -3.94 7.21
C ARG A 729 -32.91 -4.44 7.35
N PHE A 730 -32.03 -4.12 6.41
CA PHE A 730 -30.59 -4.38 6.47
C PHE A 730 -29.85 -3.34 7.32
N LEU A 731 -30.44 -2.16 7.51
CA LEU A 731 -29.90 -1.06 8.31
C LEU A 731 -30.48 -1.01 9.73
N CYS A 732 -31.18 -2.05 10.16
CA CYS A 732 -31.84 -2.10 11.46
C CYS A 732 -30.86 -1.74 12.60
N PRO A 733 -31.07 -0.64 13.34
CA PRO A 733 -30.12 -0.17 14.35
C PRO A 733 -29.83 -1.21 15.45
N ALA A 734 -30.81 -2.06 15.78
CA ALA A 734 -30.63 -3.12 16.78
C ALA A 734 -29.65 -4.20 16.30
N ARG A 735 -29.71 -4.60 15.01
CA ARG A 735 -28.78 -5.59 14.43
C ARG A 735 -27.38 -5.00 14.25
N ILE A 736 -27.29 -3.72 13.87
CA ILE A 736 -26.01 -3.01 13.80
C ILE A 736 -25.41 -2.92 15.21
N ALA A 737 -26.18 -2.53 16.23
CA ALA A 737 -25.70 -2.46 17.61
C ALA A 737 -25.26 -3.83 18.15
N ASP A 738 -25.98 -4.91 17.83
CA ASP A 738 -25.60 -6.28 18.15
C ASP A 738 -24.28 -6.66 17.46
N ARG A 739 -24.13 -6.39 16.16
CA ARG A 739 -22.87 -6.61 15.42
C ARG A 739 -21.71 -5.80 15.97
N HIS A 740 -21.92 -4.54 16.37
CA HIS A 740 -20.89 -3.73 17.01
C HIS A 740 -20.51 -4.31 18.38
N SER A 741 -21.47 -4.88 19.12
CA SER A 741 -21.22 -5.56 20.38
C SER A 741 -20.45 -6.86 20.17
N GLN A 742 -20.80 -7.66 19.17
CA GLN A 742 -20.07 -8.87 18.78
C GLN A 742 -18.67 -8.56 18.26
N LEU A 743 -18.52 -7.48 17.47
CA LEU A 743 -17.22 -6.97 17.01
C LEU A 743 -16.35 -6.53 18.21
N ALA A 744 -16.95 -5.84 19.17
CA ALA A 744 -16.27 -5.49 20.42
C ALA A 744 -15.87 -6.76 21.19
N VAL A 745 -16.74 -7.74 21.37
CA VAL A 745 -16.40 -9.01 22.05
C VAL A 745 -15.28 -9.75 21.31
N ALA A 746 -15.37 -9.87 19.98
CA ALA A 746 -14.38 -10.57 19.17
C ALA A 746 -13.00 -9.87 19.17
N THR A 747 -12.98 -8.53 19.22
CA THR A 747 -11.73 -7.76 19.37
C THR A 747 -11.14 -7.84 20.78
N HIS A 748 -11.92 -8.26 21.78
CA HIS A 748 -11.51 -8.46 23.17
C HIS A 748 -11.28 -9.92 23.54
N ALA A 749 -11.46 -10.85 22.59
CA ALA A 749 -11.33 -12.28 22.81
C ALA A 749 -9.85 -12.70 22.90
N GLN A 750 -9.15 -12.29 23.96
CA GLN A 750 -8.03 -13.05 24.52
C GLN A 750 -8.55 -13.63 25.84
N GLY A 751 -8.89 -14.92 25.82
CA GLY A 751 -9.65 -15.58 26.89
C GLY A 751 -8.98 -15.51 28.26
N ASP A 752 -9.81 -15.30 29.29
CA ASP A 752 -9.46 -15.24 30.71
C ASP A 752 -9.16 -16.61 31.35
N ASP A 753 -8.98 -17.68 30.56
CA ASP A 753 -9.01 -19.07 31.06
C ASP A 753 -7.62 -19.74 31.14
N ALA A 754 -6.61 -18.99 31.56
CA ALA A 754 -5.29 -19.53 31.89
C ALA A 754 -4.93 -19.20 33.34
N GLY A 755 -5.33 -20.09 34.26
CA GLY A 755 -4.78 -20.12 35.60
C GLY A 755 -3.25 -20.21 35.54
N ARG A 756 -2.57 -19.19 36.11
CA ARG A 756 -1.11 -19.08 36.26
C ARG A 756 -0.31 -18.99 34.94
N ALA A 757 -0.49 -17.92 34.18
CA ALA A 757 0.59 -17.31 33.38
C ALA A 757 0.25 -15.84 33.08
N GLY A 758 1.27 -14.98 33.01
CA GLY A 758 1.16 -13.52 33.02
C GLY A 758 0.19 -12.90 32.00
N LEU A 759 -0.34 -11.73 32.37
CA LEU A 759 -1.40 -10.99 31.69
C LEU A 759 -1.02 -10.65 30.24
N LEU A 760 -1.84 -11.14 29.32
CA LEU A 760 -1.70 -10.96 27.88
C LEU A 760 -2.42 -9.68 27.47
N SER A 761 -1.70 -8.77 26.82
CA SER A 761 -2.24 -7.52 26.29
C SER A 761 -2.09 -7.46 24.77
N GLY A 762 -3.21 -7.66 24.07
CA GLY A 762 -3.40 -7.23 22.69
C GLY A 762 -4.83 -6.69 22.51
N HIS A 763 -5.04 -5.37 22.69
CA HIS A 763 -6.37 -4.75 22.57
C HIS A 763 -6.34 -3.50 21.69
N GLY A 764 -6.28 -3.69 20.37
CA GLY A 764 -6.39 -2.59 19.42
C GLY A 764 -7.85 -2.23 19.16
N ILE A 765 -8.32 -1.08 19.69
CA ILE A 765 -9.46 -0.37 19.08
C ILE A 765 -8.89 0.51 17.99
N LEU A 766 -8.96 0.01 16.76
CA LEU A 766 -8.55 0.75 15.58
C LEU A 766 -9.74 1.61 15.13
N GLY A 767 -9.96 2.73 15.83
CA GLY A 767 -10.84 3.78 15.34
C GLY A 767 -10.17 4.45 14.13
N LEU A 768 -10.43 3.94 12.93
CA LEU A 768 -10.00 4.56 11.69
C LEU A 768 -11.21 4.97 10.87
N LEU A 769 -11.26 6.27 10.59
CA LEU A 769 -11.98 6.78 9.43
C LEU A 769 -11.34 6.10 8.20
N SER A 770 -12.13 5.38 7.40
CA SER A 770 -11.72 4.57 6.23
C SER A 770 -11.73 5.32 4.88
N ARG A 771 -10.76 4.99 4.01
CA ARG A 771 -10.29 5.48 2.67
C ARG A 771 -11.06 6.49 1.81
N ARG A 772 -12.33 6.81 2.09
CA ARG A 772 -12.88 8.16 1.83
C ARG A 772 -12.65 9.09 3.04
N SER A 773 -11.71 8.72 3.89
CA SER A 773 -11.35 9.30 5.19
C SER A 773 -10.22 10.30 5.18
N ARG A 774 -9.99 10.94 4.04
CA ARG A 774 -9.09 12.08 3.93
C ARG A 774 -9.84 13.41 4.01
N GLN A 775 -11.06 13.41 4.56
CA GLN A 775 -11.63 14.65 5.04
C GLN A 775 -10.90 15.05 6.32
N PRO A 776 -10.43 16.31 6.45
CA PRO A 776 -9.84 16.77 7.69
C PRO A 776 -10.86 16.58 8.82
N PRO A 777 -10.42 16.23 10.05
CA PRO A 777 -11.33 16.24 11.18
C PRO A 777 -11.93 17.64 11.33
N PRO A 778 -13.20 17.77 11.77
CA PRO A 778 -13.81 19.08 11.94
C PRO A 778 -12.99 19.93 12.92
N ARG A 779 -12.61 21.15 12.50
CA ARG A 779 -11.82 22.14 13.26
C ARG A 779 -12.44 22.62 14.59
N ARG A 780 -13.56 22.04 15.04
CA ARG A 780 -14.21 22.34 16.33
C ARG A 780 -14.66 21.05 17.03
N PHE A 781 -13.75 20.47 17.80
CA PHE A 781 -14.10 19.71 19.01
C PHE A 781 -13.86 20.62 20.23
N GLN A 782 -14.64 21.69 20.35
CA GLN A 782 -14.75 22.43 21.62
C GLN A 782 -16.01 21.96 22.35
N GLY A 783 -15.87 21.80 23.66
CA GLY A 783 -16.70 20.94 24.51
C GLY A 783 -18.20 21.16 24.37
N ALA A 784 -18.92 20.06 24.11
CA ALA A 784 -20.31 19.93 24.50
C ALA A 784 -20.64 18.44 24.72
N ARG A 785 -21.09 18.13 25.95
CA ARG A 785 -21.65 16.86 26.43
C ARG A 785 -20.69 15.76 26.94
N ASN A 786 -19.79 16.10 27.87
CA ASN A 786 -19.25 15.10 28.82
C ASN A 786 -20.11 14.92 30.09
N GLY A 787 -21.21 15.67 30.24
CA GLY A 787 -22.05 15.63 31.45
C GLY A 787 -23.30 14.72 31.40
N ALA A 788 -23.65 14.13 30.25
CA ALA A 788 -25.01 13.56 30.08
C ALA A 788 -25.09 12.02 30.09
N CYS A 789 -24.00 11.29 30.32
CA CYS A 789 -24.02 9.82 30.39
C CYS A 789 -24.04 9.26 31.83
N GLY A 790 -24.33 10.13 32.82
CA GLY A 790 -24.64 9.74 34.19
C GLY A 790 -26.11 10.04 34.50
N ARG A 791 -26.88 8.99 34.80
CA ARG A 791 -28.22 8.97 35.46
C ARG A 791 -29.21 10.09 35.08
N ARG A 792 -30.30 9.74 34.38
CA ARG A 792 -31.50 10.61 34.30
C ARG A 792 -32.56 10.15 35.29
N ASN A 793 -32.75 10.94 36.35
CA ASN A 793 -34.07 11.18 36.95
C ASN A 793 -34.72 12.35 36.20
N GLY A 794 -36.05 12.33 36.09
CA GLY A 794 -36.83 13.22 35.24
C GLY A 794 -36.99 14.64 35.77
N ALA A 795 -37.16 15.58 34.84
CA ALA A 795 -38.12 16.69 34.88
C ALA A 795 -38.08 17.40 33.50
N ALA A 796 -39.26 17.81 33.02
CA ALA A 796 -39.47 18.54 31.79
C ALA A 796 -39.11 20.03 31.95
N LEU A 797 -38.68 20.69 30.86
CA LEU A 797 -39.06 22.08 30.54
C LEU A 797 -38.67 22.49 29.11
N GLU A 798 -39.45 23.45 28.64
CA GLU A 798 -39.82 23.93 27.30
C GLU A 798 -38.74 24.42 26.32
N ARG A 799 -39.18 24.49 25.05
CA ARG A 799 -38.49 25.03 23.86
C ARG A 799 -38.59 26.55 23.81
N THR A 800 -37.54 27.22 23.30
CA THR A 800 -37.65 28.45 22.49
C THR A 800 -36.51 28.51 21.46
N ASP A 801 -36.86 28.97 20.26
CA ASP A 801 -36.07 28.98 19.02
C ASP A 801 -35.01 30.10 18.97
N CYS A 802 -33.85 29.84 18.34
CA CYS A 802 -33.12 30.84 17.55
C CYS A 802 -32.13 30.19 16.55
N PRO A 803 -31.97 30.69 15.30
CA PRO A 803 -31.36 29.96 14.19
C PRO A 803 -29.93 30.44 13.89
N CYS A 804 -28.96 29.51 13.85
CA CYS A 804 -27.64 29.77 13.28
C CYS A 804 -27.07 28.50 12.61
N HIS A 805 -27.07 28.57 11.28
CA HIS A 805 -26.31 27.84 10.26
C HIS A 805 -25.73 26.44 10.59
N ARG A 806 -26.38 25.42 10.02
CA ARG A 806 -25.96 24.02 9.93
C ARG A 806 -25.15 23.77 8.65
N TRP A 807 -23.93 23.24 8.79
CA TRP A 807 -23.13 22.63 7.70
C TRP A 807 -22.43 21.35 8.25
N PRO A 808 -22.16 20.33 7.40
CA PRO A 808 -22.59 18.96 7.71
C PRO A 808 -21.55 18.07 8.39
N HIS A 809 -22.06 17.20 9.26
CA HIS A 809 -21.34 16.18 10.02
C HIS A 809 -21.17 14.89 9.21
N GLN A 810 -19.94 14.51 8.84
CA GLN A 810 -19.64 13.14 8.41
C GLN A 810 -19.09 12.31 9.60
N THR A 811 -19.75 11.16 9.83
CA THR A 811 -19.44 10.08 10.80
C THR A 811 -18.90 10.53 12.15
N ARG A 812 -19.80 11.02 13.03
CA ARG A 812 -19.60 10.83 14.47
C ARG A 812 -19.65 9.32 14.73
N MET A 813 -18.67 8.75 15.44
CA MET A 813 -18.92 7.47 16.09
C MET A 813 -20.21 7.62 16.91
N ASP A 814 -21.10 6.65 16.82
CA ASP A 814 -22.28 6.60 17.66
C ASP A 814 -21.82 6.68 19.14
N PRO A 815 -22.44 7.54 19.99
CA PRO A 815 -22.19 7.54 21.43
C PRO A 815 -22.13 6.15 22.07
N ALA A 816 -22.89 5.18 21.56
CA ALA A 816 -22.82 3.78 22.00
C ALA A 816 -21.45 3.15 21.70
N SER A 817 -20.92 3.30 20.48
CA SER A 817 -19.60 2.79 20.08
C SER A 817 -18.47 3.48 20.84
N ILE A 818 -18.56 4.80 21.06
CA ILE A 818 -17.60 5.54 21.90
C ILE A 818 -17.62 5.01 23.33
N GLY A 819 -18.81 4.80 23.90
CA GLY A 819 -18.98 4.29 25.25
C GLY A 819 -18.40 2.89 25.43
N ILE A 820 -18.58 2.01 24.45
CA ILE A 820 -17.96 0.67 24.43
C ILE A 820 -16.44 0.82 24.39
N ALA A 821 -15.91 1.61 23.46
CA ALA A 821 -14.47 1.78 23.30
C ALA A 821 -13.75 2.33 24.54
N GLN A 822 -14.37 3.30 25.22
CA GLN A 822 -13.87 3.86 26.47
C GLN A 822 -13.86 2.85 27.62
N ARG A 823 -14.97 2.10 27.79
CA ARG A 823 -15.09 1.08 28.85
C ARG A 823 -14.09 -0.05 28.66
N SER A 824 -13.98 -0.53 27.42
CA SER A 824 -13.00 -1.51 26.97
C SER A 824 -11.57 -1.10 27.30
N SER A 825 -11.14 0.08 26.84
CA SER A 825 -9.78 0.59 27.07
C SER A 825 -9.48 0.79 28.55
N ARG A 826 -10.47 1.21 29.33
CA ARG A 826 -10.37 1.37 30.79
C ARG A 826 -10.23 0.04 31.52
N CYS A 827 -11.01 -0.98 31.14
CA CYS A 827 -10.95 -2.32 31.71
C CYS A 827 -9.54 -2.93 31.55
N VAL A 828 -8.95 -2.79 30.35
CA VAL A 828 -7.58 -3.24 30.08
C VAL A 828 -6.55 -2.56 30.99
N ARG A 829 -6.70 -1.24 31.20
CA ARG A 829 -5.82 -0.48 32.10
C ARG A 829 -5.95 -0.93 33.55
N GLU A 830 -7.17 -1.12 34.05
CA GLU A 830 -7.44 -1.50 35.44
C GLU A 830 -6.92 -2.91 35.76
N ARG A 831 -7.07 -3.86 34.83
CA ARG A 831 -6.52 -5.23 34.97
C ARG A 831 -4.99 -5.25 35.03
N GLN A 832 -4.30 -4.44 34.23
CA GLN A 832 -2.82 -4.34 34.29
C GLN A 832 -2.33 -3.69 35.60
N LEU A 833 -3.00 -2.63 36.08
CA LEU A 833 -2.63 -1.97 37.33
C LEU A 833 -2.84 -2.88 38.55
N SER A 834 -3.92 -3.66 38.56
CA SER A 834 -4.20 -4.66 39.61
C SER A 834 -3.12 -5.74 39.68
N ALA A 835 -2.53 -6.11 38.54
CA ALA A 835 -1.48 -7.11 38.48
C ALA A 835 -0.10 -6.59 38.92
N ALA A 836 0.21 -5.33 38.61
CA ALA A 836 1.46 -4.70 39.02
C ALA A 836 1.51 -4.40 40.54
N GLY A 837 0.36 -4.31 41.21
CA GLY A 837 0.25 -3.94 42.63
C GLY A 837 0.21 -5.10 43.64
N GLY A 838 0.28 -6.37 43.22
CA GLY A 838 0.32 -7.52 44.15
C GLY A 838 -0.88 -7.65 45.10
N HIS A 839 -1.98 -6.93 44.88
CA HIS A 839 -3.19 -7.02 45.70
C HIS A 839 -4.26 -7.84 44.98
N ARG A 840 -4.69 -8.93 45.64
CA ARG A 840 -5.89 -9.68 45.27
C ARG A 840 -7.09 -8.71 45.29
N PRO A 841 -7.99 -8.73 44.29
CA PRO A 841 -9.22 -7.98 44.39
C PRO A 841 -10.04 -8.55 45.56
N THR A 842 -10.36 -7.71 46.54
CA THR A 842 -11.30 -8.06 47.61
C THR A 842 -12.68 -8.31 47.02
N SER A 843 -13.24 -9.46 47.36
CA SER A 843 -14.57 -9.96 47.03
C SER A 843 -15.69 -9.03 47.50
N ARG A 844 -16.07 -8.03 46.70
CA ARG A 844 -17.32 -7.26 46.88
C ARG A 844 -17.98 -6.89 45.55
N LEU A 845 -18.17 -7.87 44.66
CA LEU A 845 -19.06 -7.75 43.50
C LEU A 845 -19.95 -8.98 43.26
N HIS A 846 -19.86 -10.03 44.10
CA HIS A 846 -20.86 -11.08 44.17
C HIS A 846 -21.94 -10.71 45.17
N HIS A 847 -23.02 -10.08 44.70
CA HIS A 847 -24.41 -10.28 45.16
C HIS A 847 -25.26 -9.09 44.67
N ARG A 848 -25.92 -9.29 43.52
CA ARG A 848 -27.30 -8.83 43.22
C ARG A 848 -27.60 -9.08 41.74
N VAL A 849 -27.87 -10.33 41.40
CA VAL A 849 -28.75 -10.67 40.27
C VAL A 849 -29.75 -11.67 40.85
N ARG A 850 -30.96 -11.17 41.18
CA ARG A 850 -32.08 -12.04 41.56
C ARG A 850 -32.66 -12.65 40.30
N ALA A 851 -32.89 -13.96 40.37
CA ALA A 851 -33.47 -14.79 39.33
C ALA A 851 -34.90 -14.39 38.97
N CYS A 852 -35.22 -14.41 37.68
CA CYS A 852 -36.57 -14.60 37.16
C CYS A 852 -36.56 -15.85 36.25
N SER A 853 -37.37 -16.83 36.62
CA SER A 853 -37.61 -18.09 35.88
C SER A 853 -38.55 -17.87 34.67
N PRO A 854 -38.62 -18.84 33.72
CA PRO A 854 -38.88 -18.55 32.30
C PRO A 854 -40.30 -18.92 31.83
N GLN A 855 -40.88 -18.10 30.96
CA GLN A 855 -41.90 -18.54 29.98
C GLN A 855 -41.78 -17.75 28.67
N GLY A 856 -41.66 -18.48 27.55
CA GLY A 856 -42.14 -18.07 26.23
C GLY A 856 -41.17 -17.36 25.27
N SER A 857 -41.01 -17.99 24.10
CA SER A 857 -40.61 -17.46 22.79
C SER A 857 -39.12 -17.53 22.37
N SER A 858 -38.99 -17.97 21.13
CA SER A 858 -37.81 -18.37 20.38
C SER A 858 -37.00 -17.17 19.88
N ASP A 859 -36.06 -16.69 20.69
CA ASP A 859 -35.07 -15.69 20.23
C ASP A 859 -33.75 -15.75 21.05
N ARG A 860 -33.31 -16.98 21.39
CA ARG A 860 -32.15 -17.20 22.28
C ARG A 860 -30.93 -17.80 21.57
N ARG A 861 -30.36 -17.07 20.60
CA ARG A 861 -28.97 -17.32 20.17
C ARG A 861 -28.02 -16.16 20.51
N GLY A 862 -28.50 -14.92 20.60
CA GLY A 862 -27.68 -13.75 21.00
C GLY A 862 -27.34 -13.70 22.50
N GLU A 863 -28.25 -14.11 23.38
CA GLU A 863 -28.03 -14.06 24.84
C GLU A 863 -27.07 -15.15 25.36
N ALA A 864 -26.94 -16.28 24.66
CA ALA A 864 -26.03 -17.36 25.04
C ALA A 864 -24.55 -16.96 24.91
N MET A 865 -24.23 -16.00 24.04
CA MET A 865 -22.88 -15.47 23.85
C MET A 865 -22.48 -14.50 24.98
N VAL A 866 -23.44 -13.87 25.65
CA VAL A 866 -23.18 -12.91 26.74
C VAL A 866 -23.01 -13.60 28.10
N CYS A 867 -23.67 -14.75 28.32
CA CYS A 867 -23.57 -15.50 29.58
C CYS A 867 -22.47 -16.58 29.60
N ALA A 868 -21.95 -17.02 28.46
CA ALA A 868 -20.87 -18.03 28.42
C ALA A 868 -19.45 -17.42 28.50
N ILE A 869 -19.33 -16.10 28.65
CA ILE A 869 -18.05 -15.33 28.68
C ILE A 869 -17.77 -14.76 30.10
N HIS A 870 -18.42 -15.28 31.14
CA HIS A 870 -18.09 -14.97 32.54
C HIS A 870 -17.74 -16.21 33.33
#